data_AF-A0A706I220-F1
#
_entry.id   AF-A0A706I220-F1
#
_cell.length_a   1.000
_cell.length_b   1.000
_cell.length_c   1.000
_cell.angle_alpha   90.00
_cell.angle_beta   90.00
_cell.angle_gamma   90.00
#
_symmetry.space_group_name_H-M   'P 1'
#
loop_
_entity.id
_entity.type
_entity.pdbx_description
1 polymer ?
#
loop_
_entity_poly.entity_id
_entity_poly.type
_entity_poly.pdbx_seq_one_letter_code
_entity_poly.pdbx_strand_id
1 'polypeptide(L)'
;MRNMYVVASELARGHSKVKAQVCASETHSPNQKSEYGQIIKATRAALACAVAAALGFFSPLAMADNQVSYADAQPHVLDASTPPISYSGTDEGAALYVSGVATVGWQPTTVTGTGLVIETSGGGADDPDGGKYVSNAISLDHYAILELTDAKITTTGIYTQGISAADGSTLRLTDSTLTIDGNFGVMTLYTGSEATLDGTIVEAANSSSAQVQQGSTLNVLDGSTITLAQGQINVVAGNTATDEGSTLNLSDSSVSSAGTMSTIQGTNKAALNLTNATITHTNASGAAVQANNATTLDITGGNITSAGTGVYILASDARIDGATINADGDGIFITSKRKLDGYEDLNALTVSDANVTSKTVALNIDGSTTINDPIELTNSTFTAPTAIKLGSKATIQAEKTMLTGNIVQTDASSSSLSLSQGSTLTGSVDAMFTTLSLDDTSQWNMTDPSTVGNLTNDGDITLGNASGSTGTLLTVDNTLTLQDGSQINATLDTANSAPIIKAANVTLDGTLNLSSTATFVAPETDEHFGSITLIDSQTAITTDFDSVTLDADTSAMPDYLTINAGVDANDNTNYELSTGLSWYAGANSARAAHGTFTVDAGSTFTVTSELDETTATSNWNGSKLTKQGDGTLILSNTGNDYGDTEIDGGILAAKDAAALGTGDVTIAESATLALSQGTLDNNVTGEGQIVKSGSDELIVTGDNNYSGGTTISGGTLTADHADSLGSGDIDNSGVLKVGEGEL
;
A
#
# COMPACT_ATOMS: atom_id res chain seq x y z
N MET A 1 -6.15 -79.30 -49.25
CA MET A 1 -6.57 -77.93 -48.95
C MET A 1 -5.72 -77.40 -47.81
N ARG A 2 -5.00 -76.30 -48.00
CA ARG A 2 -4.24 -75.65 -46.91
C ARG A 2 -5.07 -74.47 -46.42
N ASN A 3 -5.71 -74.61 -45.25
CA ASN A 3 -6.24 -73.45 -44.55
C ASN A 3 -5.04 -72.76 -43.89
N MET A 4 -4.86 -71.46 -44.15
CA MET A 4 -3.82 -70.66 -43.51
C MET A 4 -4.50 -69.78 -42.47
N TYR A 5 -4.10 -69.96 -41.21
CA TYR A 5 -4.52 -69.12 -40.11
C TYR A 5 -3.38 -68.15 -39.79
N VAL A 6 -3.65 -66.86 -39.92
CA VAL A 6 -2.77 -65.82 -39.38
C VAL A 6 -3.34 -65.47 -38.01
N VAL A 7 -2.61 -65.85 -36.97
CA VAL A 7 -2.98 -65.61 -35.58
C VAL A 7 -2.02 -64.56 -35.05
N ALA A 8 -2.56 -63.41 -34.63
CA ALA A 8 -1.81 -62.45 -33.82
C ALA A 8 -2.00 -62.86 -32.36
N SER A 9 -0.93 -63.41 -31.78
CA SER A 9 -0.88 -63.78 -30.37
C SER A 9 0.36 -63.15 -29.76
N GLU A 10 0.20 -62.52 -28.61
CA GLU A 10 1.33 -62.15 -27.75
C GLU A 10 1.79 -63.36 -26.94
N LEU A 11 3.10 -63.53 -26.85
CA LEU A 11 3.74 -64.51 -26.00
C LEU A 11 4.45 -63.79 -24.85
N ALA A 12 3.69 -63.17 -23.95
CA ALA A 12 4.20 -62.73 -22.67
C ALA A 12 4.14 -63.89 -21.66
N ARG A 13 5.19 -64.05 -20.87
CA ARG A 13 5.50 -65.21 -20.01
C ARG A 13 4.27 -65.83 -19.30
N GLY A 14 3.71 -66.90 -19.88
CA GLY A 14 2.84 -67.87 -19.20
C GLY A 14 1.36 -67.92 -19.61
N HIS A 15 0.81 -66.90 -20.29
CA HIS A 15 -0.59 -66.92 -20.75
C HIS A 15 -0.72 -66.35 -22.16
N SER A 16 -1.06 -67.19 -23.14
CA SER A 16 -1.32 -66.74 -24.52
C SER A 16 -2.77 -66.26 -24.65
N LYS A 17 -2.97 -64.96 -24.89
CA LYS A 17 -4.26 -64.41 -25.37
C LYS A 17 -4.19 -64.25 -26.89
N VAL A 18 -5.15 -64.84 -27.61
CA VAL A 18 -5.31 -64.63 -29.05
C VAL A 18 -6.06 -63.31 -29.25
N LYS A 19 -5.39 -62.28 -29.75
CA LYS A 19 -5.98 -60.94 -29.95
C LYS A 19 -6.70 -60.81 -31.30
N ALA A 20 -6.24 -61.52 -32.34
CA ALA A 20 -6.96 -61.61 -33.62
C ALA A 20 -6.66 -62.92 -34.37
N GLN A 21 -7.67 -63.47 -35.06
CA GLN A 21 -7.52 -64.65 -35.92
C GLN A 21 -8.10 -64.37 -37.32
N VAL A 22 -7.24 -64.36 -38.34
CA VAL A 22 -7.64 -64.21 -39.74
C VAL A 22 -7.47 -65.55 -40.46
N CYS A 23 -8.55 -66.07 -41.04
CA CYS A 23 -8.56 -67.33 -41.77
C CYS A 23 -8.66 -67.11 -43.28
N ALA A 24 -7.69 -67.64 -44.03
CA ALA A 24 -7.76 -67.74 -45.49
C ALA A 24 -8.06 -69.19 -45.88
N SER A 25 -9.20 -69.41 -46.55
CA SER A 25 -9.62 -70.71 -47.09
C SER A 25 -10.16 -70.55 -48.52
N GLU A 26 -9.72 -71.41 -49.44
CA GLU A 26 -10.10 -71.35 -50.87
C GLU A 26 -11.44 -72.05 -51.19
N THR A 27 -12.05 -72.75 -50.25
CA THR A 27 -13.33 -73.42 -50.48
C THR A 27 -14.12 -73.49 -49.17
N HIS A 28 -15.20 -72.72 -48.98
CA HIS A 28 -16.43 -73.09 -48.21
C HIS A 28 -17.48 -71.95 -48.15
N SER A 29 -18.76 -72.34 -48.02
CA SER A 29 -20.00 -71.54 -48.11
C SER A 29 -20.33 -70.65 -46.88
N PRO A 30 -21.22 -69.63 -47.00
CA PRO A 30 -21.20 -68.42 -46.15
C PRO A 30 -21.80 -68.48 -44.72
N ASN A 31 -22.41 -69.57 -44.25
CA ASN A 31 -23.41 -69.47 -43.17
C ASN A 31 -23.17 -70.30 -41.88
N GLN A 32 -21.96 -70.29 -41.30
CA GLN A 32 -21.76 -70.80 -39.92
C GLN A 32 -20.99 -69.78 -39.05
N LYS A 33 -21.59 -69.40 -37.91
CA LYS A 33 -20.94 -68.61 -36.84
C LYS A 33 -20.03 -69.52 -36.00
N SER A 34 -18.86 -69.00 -35.62
CA SER A 34 -17.92 -69.61 -34.68
C SER A 34 -18.19 -69.10 -33.25
N GLU A 35 -17.87 -69.90 -32.23
CA GLU A 35 -18.06 -69.60 -30.80
C GLU A 35 -17.02 -68.61 -30.22
N TYR A 36 -16.07 -68.14 -31.03
CA TYR A 36 -15.00 -67.20 -30.60
C TYR A 36 -14.77 -66.08 -31.63
N GLY A 37 -15.40 -64.92 -31.43
CA GLY A 37 -15.04 -63.64 -32.06
C GLY A 37 -15.27 -63.46 -33.58
N GLN A 38 -15.08 -62.22 -34.06
CA GLN A 38 -15.24 -61.82 -35.47
C GLN A 38 -14.12 -62.39 -36.35
N ILE A 39 -14.48 -63.23 -37.33
CA ILE A 39 -13.56 -63.73 -38.36
C ILE A 39 -13.76 -62.93 -39.65
N ILE A 40 -12.73 -62.20 -40.08
CA ILE A 40 -12.69 -61.60 -41.43
C ILE A 40 -12.05 -62.61 -42.40
N LYS A 41 -12.78 -62.99 -43.45
CA LYS A 41 -12.36 -64.03 -44.42
C LYS A 41 -11.90 -63.37 -45.73
N ALA A 42 -10.66 -63.59 -46.14
CA ALA A 42 -10.09 -63.05 -47.38
C ALA A 42 -9.55 -64.17 -48.29
N THR A 43 -9.78 -64.05 -49.60
CA THR A 43 -9.55 -65.10 -50.60
C THR A 43 -8.09 -65.23 -51.05
N ARG A 44 -7.18 -64.32 -50.63
CA ARG A 44 -5.75 -64.35 -50.96
C ARG A 44 -4.90 -63.78 -49.82
N ALA A 45 -3.72 -64.36 -49.58
CA ALA A 45 -2.82 -64.01 -48.46
C ALA A 45 -2.39 -62.54 -48.42
N ALA A 46 -2.13 -61.92 -49.59
CA ALA A 46 -1.77 -60.50 -49.66
C ALA A 46 -2.93 -59.56 -49.28
N LEU A 47 -4.18 -59.97 -49.54
CA LEU A 47 -5.38 -59.20 -49.17
C LEU A 47 -5.66 -59.32 -47.66
N ALA A 48 -5.37 -60.47 -47.05
CA ALA A 48 -5.47 -60.64 -45.59
C ALA A 48 -4.48 -59.75 -44.83
N CYS A 49 -3.22 -59.67 -45.28
CA CYS A 49 -2.24 -58.74 -44.73
C CYS A 49 -2.60 -57.26 -45.00
N ALA A 50 -3.12 -56.95 -46.20
CA ALA A 50 -3.55 -55.59 -46.53
C ALA A 50 -4.79 -55.16 -45.72
N VAL A 51 -5.72 -56.06 -45.42
CA VAL A 51 -6.90 -55.78 -44.57
C VAL A 51 -6.50 -55.64 -43.10
N ALA A 52 -5.56 -56.45 -42.60
CA ALA A 52 -5.03 -56.28 -41.25
C ALA A 52 -4.23 -54.97 -41.08
N ALA A 53 -3.49 -54.56 -42.12
CA ALA A 53 -2.82 -53.26 -42.15
C ALA A 53 -3.79 -52.07 -42.34
N ALA A 54 -4.82 -52.19 -43.17
CA ALA A 54 -5.81 -51.14 -43.43
C ALA A 54 -6.84 -50.95 -42.30
N LEU A 55 -7.03 -51.96 -41.43
CA LEU A 55 -7.89 -51.90 -40.24
C LEU A 55 -7.11 -51.55 -38.96
N GLY A 56 -5.82 -51.20 -39.05
CA GLY A 56 -5.05 -50.74 -37.88
C GLY A 56 -4.62 -51.81 -36.88
N PHE A 57 -4.78 -53.12 -37.16
CA PHE A 57 -4.37 -54.19 -36.21
C PHE A 57 -2.85 -54.27 -35.96
N PHE A 58 -2.05 -53.51 -36.70
CA PHE A 58 -0.60 -53.37 -36.53
C PHE A 58 -0.17 -51.94 -36.20
N SER A 59 -1.09 -51.05 -35.79
CA SER A 59 -0.69 -49.75 -35.25
C SER A 59 -0.09 -49.93 -33.85
N PRO A 60 0.87 -49.08 -33.43
CA PRO A 60 1.38 -49.06 -32.04
C PRO A 60 0.27 -49.01 -30.98
N LEU A 61 -0.85 -48.34 -31.29
CA LEU A 61 -2.06 -48.26 -30.45
C LEU A 61 -2.73 -49.64 -30.18
N ALA A 62 -2.52 -50.64 -31.04
CA ALA A 62 -3.00 -52.00 -30.83
C ALA A 62 -2.00 -52.86 -30.01
N MET A 63 -0.80 -52.33 -29.75
CA MET A 63 0.32 -52.98 -29.06
C MET A 63 0.50 -52.53 -27.60
N ALA A 64 -0.29 -51.58 -27.09
CA ALA A 64 -0.30 -51.26 -25.67
C ALA A 64 -0.90 -52.45 -24.87
N ASP A 65 -0.18 -52.97 -23.88
CA ASP A 65 -0.62 -54.13 -23.07
C ASP A 65 -1.60 -53.71 -21.96
N ASN A 66 -2.64 -52.94 -22.33
CA ASN A 66 -3.62 -52.42 -21.38
C ASN A 66 -4.35 -53.57 -20.67
N GLN A 67 -4.31 -53.61 -19.34
CA GLN A 67 -4.90 -54.72 -18.57
C GLN A 67 -6.43 -54.69 -18.63
N VAL A 68 -7.02 -53.50 -18.53
CA VAL A 68 -8.45 -53.25 -18.74
C VAL A 68 -8.62 -52.14 -19.78
N SER A 69 -9.39 -52.42 -20.84
CA SER A 69 -9.54 -51.54 -21.99
C SER A 69 -10.99 -51.52 -22.49
N TYR A 70 -11.55 -50.32 -22.65
CA TYR A 70 -12.89 -50.07 -23.18
C TYR A 70 -12.83 -49.12 -24.37
N ALA A 71 -13.18 -49.59 -25.56
CA ALA A 71 -13.16 -48.81 -26.80
C ALA A 71 -14.27 -49.27 -27.76
N ASP A 72 -15.52 -49.20 -27.30
CA ASP A 72 -16.68 -49.80 -27.98
C ASP A 72 -17.92 -48.90 -28.08
N ALA A 73 -17.81 -47.64 -27.63
CA ALA A 73 -18.92 -46.69 -27.55
C ALA A 73 -20.13 -47.23 -26.77
N GLN A 74 -19.87 -48.04 -25.74
CA GLN A 74 -20.89 -48.55 -24.81
C GLN A 74 -20.65 -48.03 -23.39
N PRO A 75 -21.70 -48.00 -22.54
CA PRO A 75 -21.56 -47.77 -21.11
C PRO A 75 -21.08 -49.05 -20.39
N HIS A 76 -20.15 -48.88 -19.45
CA HIS A 76 -19.63 -49.93 -18.58
C HIS A 76 -19.74 -49.51 -17.11
N VAL A 77 -20.11 -50.45 -16.26
CA VAL A 77 -20.19 -50.24 -14.81
C VAL A 77 -19.21 -51.18 -14.12
N LEU A 78 -18.34 -50.59 -13.30
CA LEU A 78 -17.38 -51.28 -12.45
C LEU A 78 -17.75 -51.08 -10.98
N ASP A 79 -17.49 -52.06 -10.15
CA ASP A 79 -17.74 -51.97 -8.70
C ASP A 79 -16.59 -52.58 -7.89
N ALA A 80 -16.71 -52.55 -6.57
CA ALA A 80 -15.73 -53.11 -5.64
C ALA A 80 -15.52 -54.63 -5.77
N SER A 81 -16.37 -55.35 -6.53
CA SER A 81 -16.14 -56.76 -6.86
C SER A 81 -15.16 -56.95 -8.02
N THR A 82 -14.87 -55.87 -8.76
CA THR A 82 -13.84 -55.83 -9.80
C THR A 82 -12.48 -56.08 -9.13
N PRO A 83 -11.72 -57.11 -9.56
CA PRO A 83 -10.36 -57.32 -9.07
C PRO A 83 -9.50 -56.06 -9.30
N PRO A 84 -8.46 -55.83 -8.46
CA PRO A 84 -7.54 -54.73 -8.66
C PRO A 84 -7.06 -54.65 -10.12
N ILE A 85 -7.20 -53.46 -10.71
CA ILE A 85 -6.82 -53.17 -12.08
C ILE A 85 -5.37 -52.72 -12.03
N SER A 86 -4.45 -53.56 -12.48
CA SER A 86 -3.02 -53.26 -12.40
C SER A 86 -2.37 -53.11 -13.76
N TYR A 87 -1.22 -52.46 -13.84
CA TYR A 87 -0.32 -52.54 -14.99
C TYR A 87 1.13 -52.48 -14.53
N SER A 88 1.95 -53.42 -14.99
CA SER A 88 3.37 -53.51 -14.60
C SER A 88 4.28 -53.82 -15.80
N GLY A 89 3.78 -53.63 -17.03
CA GLY A 89 4.58 -53.79 -18.24
C GLY A 89 5.64 -52.69 -18.35
N THR A 90 6.79 -52.97 -18.97
CA THR A 90 7.85 -51.96 -19.17
C THR A 90 7.60 -51.07 -20.39
N ASP A 91 6.69 -51.48 -21.27
CA ASP A 91 6.35 -50.80 -22.51
C ASP A 91 5.17 -49.82 -22.29
N GLU A 92 4.71 -49.17 -23.35
CA GLU A 92 3.55 -48.28 -23.32
C GLU A 92 2.27 -49.01 -22.88
N GLY A 93 1.53 -48.41 -21.97
CA GLY A 93 0.25 -48.95 -21.55
C GLY A 93 -0.37 -48.25 -20.34
N ALA A 94 -1.60 -48.64 -20.05
CA ALA A 94 -2.35 -48.19 -18.89
C ALA A 94 -3.01 -49.34 -18.12
N ALA A 95 -3.19 -49.16 -16.81
CA ALA A 95 -3.99 -50.09 -16.02
C ALA A 95 -5.47 -50.04 -16.47
N LEU A 96 -6.04 -48.84 -16.58
CA LEU A 96 -7.36 -48.59 -17.15
C LEU A 96 -7.26 -47.69 -18.38
N TYR A 97 -7.64 -48.20 -19.55
CA TYR A 97 -7.74 -47.45 -20.80
C TYR A 97 -9.19 -47.31 -21.24
N VAL A 98 -9.63 -46.09 -21.57
CA VAL A 98 -10.95 -45.82 -22.13
C VAL A 98 -10.82 -44.92 -23.35
N SER A 99 -11.44 -45.30 -24.46
CA SER A 99 -11.42 -44.50 -25.68
C SER A 99 -12.78 -44.45 -26.37
N GLY A 100 -13.15 -43.31 -26.94
CA GLY A 100 -14.31 -43.22 -27.84
C GLY A 100 -14.06 -43.91 -29.17
N VAL A 101 -15.12 -44.06 -29.97
CA VAL A 101 -15.06 -44.77 -31.26
C VAL A 101 -15.48 -43.85 -32.40
N ALA A 102 -14.64 -43.79 -33.44
CA ALA A 102 -14.94 -43.10 -34.68
C ALA A 102 -15.92 -43.91 -35.53
N THR A 103 -17.17 -43.44 -35.67
CA THR A 103 -18.19 -44.07 -36.54
C THR A 103 -18.69 -43.07 -37.59
N VAL A 104 -19.67 -42.24 -37.25
CA VAL A 104 -20.13 -41.06 -38.01
C VAL A 104 -20.12 -39.89 -37.03
N GLY A 105 -18.92 -39.35 -36.80
CA GLY A 105 -18.59 -38.57 -35.60
C GLY A 105 -18.02 -39.45 -34.48
N TRP A 106 -17.43 -38.81 -33.48
CA TRP A 106 -16.94 -39.48 -32.29
C TRP A 106 -18.13 -39.88 -31.40
N GLN A 107 -18.14 -41.13 -30.94
CA GLN A 107 -19.10 -41.63 -29.96
C GLN A 107 -18.34 -41.95 -28.67
N PRO A 108 -18.78 -41.42 -27.51
CA PRO A 108 -18.07 -41.64 -26.26
C PRO A 108 -18.24 -43.09 -25.79
N THR A 109 -17.16 -43.66 -25.24
CA THR A 109 -17.25 -44.83 -24.35
C THR A 109 -17.33 -44.30 -22.92
N THR A 110 -18.31 -44.78 -22.15
CA THR A 110 -18.54 -44.30 -20.77
C THR A 110 -18.25 -45.40 -19.78
N VAL A 111 -17.46 -45.10 -18.76
CA VAL A 111 -17.18 -46.03 -17.66
C VAL A 111 -17.55 -45.35 -16.35
N THR A 112 -18.40 -45.99 -15.56
CA THR A 112 -18.74 -45.55 -14.20
C THR A 112 -18.25 -46.59 -13.18
N GLY A 113 -17.58 -46.17 -12.11
CA GLY A 113 -16.97 -47.09 -11.14
C GLY A 113 -17.16 -46.67 -9.70
N THR A 114 -17.26 -47.63 -8.78
CA THR A 114 -17.22 -47.36 -7.33
C THR A 114 -16.32 -48.33 -6.58
N GLY A 115 -15.47 -47.84 -5.67
CA GLY A 115 -14.63 -48.69 -4.81
C GLY A 115 -13.51 -49.40 -5.55
N LEU A 116 -12.98 -48.82 -6.63
CA LEU A 116 -11.97 -49.45 -7.48
C LEU A 116 -10.56 -49.28 -6.93
N VAL A 117 -9.71 -50.29 -7.12
CA VAL A 117 -8.27 -50.20 -6.87
C VAL A 117 -7.53 -50.27 -8.21
N ILE A 118 -6.80 -49.20 -8.55
CA ILE A 118 -6.04 -49.07 -9.79
C ILE A 118 -4.56 -48.87 -9.44
N GLU A 119 -3.69 -49.77 -9.90
CA GLU A 119 -2.27 -49.77 -9.55
C GLU A 119 -1.38 -49.77 -10.79
N THR A 120 -0.30 -48.99 -10.81
CA THR A 120 0.66 -49.00 -11.92
C THR A 120 2.09 -48.97 -11.43
N SER A 121 2.92 -49.87 -11.94
CA SER A 121 4.33 -50.04 -11.56
C SER A 121 5.30 -50.16 -12.74
N GLY A 122 4.80 -49.90 -13.95
CA GLY A 122 5.47 -50.17 -15.22
C GLY A 122 6.42 -49.09 -15.76
N GLY A 123 6.69 -49.20 -17.07
CA GLY A 123 7.40 -48.22 -17.89
C GLY A 123 8.92 -48.45 -17.98
N GLY A 124 9.60 -47.56 -18.70
CA GLY A 124 11.06 -47.49 -18.75
C GLY A 124 11.76 -48.31 -19.83
N ALA A 125 11.03 -49.03 -20.68
CA ALA A 125 11.59 -49.55 -21.93
C ALA A 125 11.91 -48.41 -22.91
N ASP A 126 12.83 -48.67 -23.84
CA ASP A 126 13.25 -47.67 -24.83
C ASP A 126 12.12 -47.45 -25.84
N ASP A 127 11.72 -46.19 -26.00
CA ASP A 127 10.81 -45.76 -27.04
C ASP A 127 11.58 -45.74 -28.39
N PRO A 128 11.12 -46.46 -29.43
CA PRO A 128 11.70 -46.43 -30.78
C PRO A 128 11.80 -45.03 -31.39
N ASP A 129 10.89 -44.13 -31.01
CA ASP A 129 10.84 -42.74 -31.47
C ASP A 129 11.69 -41.81 -30.57
N GLY A 130 12.30 -42.37 -29.52
CA GLY A 130 13.27 -41.73 -28.65
C GLY A 130 12.70 -41.39 -27.27
N GLY A 131 13.42 -41.77 -26.22
CA GLY A 131 12.98 -41.58 -24.83
C GLY A 131 12.63 -42.91 -24.17
N LYS A 132 11.73 -42.85 -23.19
CA LYS A 132 11.31 -43.99 -22.38
C LYS A 132 9.80 -44.06 -22.35
N TYR A 133 9.24 -45.26 -22.50
CA TYR A 133 7.80 -45.45 -22.35
C TYR A 133 7.33 -45.11 -20.94
N VAL A 134 6.19 -44.45 -20.87
CA VAL A 134 5.52 -44.05 -19.64
C VAL A 134 4.27 -44.90 -19.46
N SER A 135 4.05 -45.41 -18.26
CA SER A 135 2.87 -46.20 -17.94
C SER A 135 1.88 -45.41 -17.11
N ASN A 136 0.63 -45.37 -17.56
CA ASN A 136 -0.43 -44.59 -16.94
C ASN A 136 -1.30 -45.46 -16.01
N ALA A 137 -1.75 -44.95 -14.87
CA ALA A 137 -2.80 -45.65 -14.13
C ALA A 137 -4.14 -45.58 -14.88
N ILE A 138 -4.46 -44.38 -15.38
CA ILE A 138 -5.65 -44.13 -16.19
C ILE A 138 -5.22 -43.42 -17.47
N SER A 139 -5.71 -43.91 -18.61
CA SER A 139 -5.57 -43.25 -19.90
C SER A 139 -6.92 -43.10 -20.58
N LEU A 140 -7.30 -41.86 -20.88
CA LEU A 140 -8.53 -41.49 -21.55
C LEU A 140 -8.22 -40.81 -22.87
N ASP A 141 -8.93 -41.22 -23.91
CA ASP A 141 -8.65 -40.74 -25.25
C ASP A 141 -9.93 -40.60 -26.09
N HIS A 142 -9.92 -39.68 -27.05
CA HIS A 142 -11.00 -39.46 -28.01
C HIS A 142 -12.42 -39.40 -27.38
N TYR A 143 -12.74 -38.34 -26.63
CA TYR A 143 -14.06 -38.10 -26.03
C TYR A 143 -14.53 -39.22 -25.08
N ALA A 144 -13.62 -39.95 -24.44
CA ALA A 144 -13.96 -40.92 -23.41
C ALA A 144 -14.56 -40.22 -22.18
N ILE A 145 -15.45 -40.92 -21.46
CA ILE A 145 -16.05 -40.43 -20.22
C ILE A 145 -15.77 -41.44 -19.11
N LEU A 146 -15.08 -41.03 -18.06
CA LEU A 146 -14.79 -41.87 -16.89
C LEU A 146 -15.25 -41.17 -15.62
N GLU A 147 -16.14 -41.81 -14.87
CA GLU A 147 -16.61 -41.33 -13.56
C GLU A 147 -16.33 -42.38 -12.49
N LEU A 148 -15.51 -42.04 -11.50
CA LEU A 148 -15.15 -42.94 -10.41
C LEU A 148 -15.49 -42.31 -9.06
N THR A 149 -16.04 -43.11 -8.16
CA THR A 149 -16.28 -42.74 -6.76
C THR A 149 -15.54 -43.69 -5.83
N ASP A 150 -14.92 -43.18 -4.76
CA ASP A 150 -14.17 -43.99 -3.80
C ASP A 150 -13.11 -44.87 -4.47
N ALA A 151 -12.41 -44.32 -5.48
CA ALA A 151 -11.34 -45.03 -6.17
C ALA A 151 -10.00 -44.79 -5.47
N LYS A 152 -9.19 -45.84 -5.38
CA LYS A 152 -7.80 -45.77 -4.94
C LYS A 152 -6.88 -46.02 -6.11
N ILE A 153 -6.16 -44.98 -6.52
CA ILE A 153 -5.24 -45.00 -7.64
C ILE A 153 -3.83 -44.84 -7.09
N THR A 154 -2.91 -45.74 -7.46
CA THR A 154 -1.53 -45.71 -6.98
C THR A 154 -0.55 -45.96 -8.11
N THR A 155 0.47 -45.12 -8.22
CA THR A 155 1.60 -45.34 -9.13
C THR A 155 2.89 -45.56 -8.35
N THR A 156 3.76 -46.43 -8.86
CA THR A 156 5.06 -46.77 -8.28
C THR A 156 6.11 -46.86 -9.37
N GLY A 157 7.33 -46.41 -9.07
CA GLY A 157 8.43 -46.46 -10.03
C GLY A 157 8.49 -45.25 -10.96
N ILE A 158 9.71 -44.90 -11.37
CA ILE A 158 10.03 -43.59 -11.93
C ILE A 158 9.42 -43.30 -13.31
N TYR A 159 8.96 -44.31 -14.07
CA TYR A 159 8.38 -44.18 -15.42
C TYR A 159 6.85 -44.30 -15.42
N THR A 160 6.21 -43.98 -14.31
CA THR A 160 4.76 -44.02 -14.17
C THR A 160 4.14 -42.63 -14.05
N GLN A 161 2.91 -42.51 -14.53
CA GLN A 161 2.06 -41.32 -14.43
C GLN A 161 0.67 -41.74 -13.92
N GLY A 162 0.02 -40.86 -13.15
CA GLY A 162 -1.33 -41.12 -12.65
C GLY A 162 -2.35 -41.18 -13.79
N ILE A 163 -2.67 -40.01 -14.35
CA ILE A 163 -3.74 -39.85 -15.33
C ILE A 163 -3.20 -39.22 -16.60
N SER A 164 -3.57 -39.75 -17.76
CA SER A 164 -3.44 -39.08 -19.05
C SER A 164 -4.83 -38.95 -19.68
N ALA A 165 -5.25 -37.73 -20.04
CA ALA A 165 -6.52 -37.50 -20.69
C ALA A 165 -6.37 -36.57 -21.90
N ALA A 166 -6.88 -37.02 -23.03
CA ALA A 166 -6.71 -36.37 -24.32
C ALA A 166 -8.03 -36.20 -25.09
N ASP A 167 -8.01 -35.32 -26.08
CA ASP A 167 -8.96 -35.25 -27.19
C ASP A 167 -10.41 -35.13 -26.73
N GLY A 168 -10.68 -34.13 -25.89
CA GLY A 168 -12.02 -33.85 -25.37
C GLY A 168 -12.57 -34.88 -24.37
N SER A 169 -11.73 -35.78 -23.86
CA SER A 169 -12.14 -36.77 -22.86
C SER A 169 -12.40 -36.12 -21.50
N THR A 170 -13.30 -36.72 -20.72
CA THR A 170 -13.72 -36.23 -19.41
C THR A 170 -13.46 -37.26 -18.31
N LEU A 171 -12.88 -36.82 -17.20
CA LEU A 171 -12.66 -37.59 -15.98
C LEU A 171 -13.37 -36.91 -14.81
N ARG A 172 -14.09 -37.68 -13.99
CA ARG A 172 -14.54 -37.23 -12.67
C ARG A 172 -14.14 -38.24 -11.59
N LEU A 173 -13.41 -37.77 -10.59
CA LEU A 173 -13.08 -38.52 -9.38
C LEU A 173 -13.82 -37.88 -8.21
N THR A 174 -14.66 -38.65 -7.52
CA THR A 174 -15.38 -38.24 -6.31
C THR A 174 -14.90 -39.06 -5.12
N ASP A 175 -14.59 -38.41 -3.99
CA ASP A 175 -14.15 -39.06 -2.74
C ASP A 175 -13.00 -40.06 -2.95
N SER A 176 -12.09 -39.77 -3.88
CA SER A 176 -11.07 -40.72 -4.34
C SER A 176 -9.68 -40.37 -3.80
N THR A 177 -8.73 -41.30 -3.94
CA THR A 177 -7.33 -41.11 -3.55
C THR A 177 -6.40 -41.40 -4.72
N LEU A 178 -5.43 -40.52 -4.95
CA LEU A 178 -4.41 -40.64 -5.98
C LEU A 178 -3.02 -40.48 -5.34
N THR A 179 -2.31 -41.59 -5.17
CA THR A 179 -0.95 -41.61 -4.60
C THR A 179 0.08 -41.84 -5.70
N ILE A 180 0.94 -40.85 -5.93
CA ILE A 180 1.90 -40.80 -7.03
C ILE A 180 3.32 -40.91 -6.50
N ASP A 181 3.93 -42.08 -6.70
CA ASP A 181 5.37 -42.30 -6.50
C ASP A 181 6.15 -42.31 -7.84
N GLY A 182 5.45 -42.08 -8.97
CA GLY A 182 6.09 -41.84 -10.27
C GLY A 182 6.73 -40.46 -10.41
N ASN A 183 7.58 -40.27 -11.43
CA ASN A 183 8.23 -38.99 -11.75
C ASN A 183 7.64 -38.28 -12.99
N PHE A 184 6.75 -38.93 -13.77
CA PHE A 184 6.23 -38.36 -15.02
C PHE A 184 5.00 -37.48 -14.84
N GLY A 185 4.40 -37.47 -13.66
CA GLY A 185 3.32 -36.54 -13.34
C GLY A 185 2.18 -37.17 -12.57
N VAL A 186 1.43 -36.28 -11.92
CA VAL A 186 0.14 -36.59 -11.31
C VAL A 186 -0.88 -36.83 -12.41
N MET A 187 -0.97 -35.87 -13.34
CA MET A 187 -1.83 -35.95 -14.50
C MET A 187 -1.32 -35.09 -15.65
N THR A 188 -1.66 -35.48 -16.88
CA THR A 188 -1.54 -34.64 -18.08
C THR A 188 -2.89 -34.56 -18.78
N LEU A 189 -3.41 -33.34 -18.93
CA LEU A 189 -4.63 -33.02 -19.68
C LEU A 189 -4.23 -32.24 -20.92
N TYR A 190 -4.58 -32.72 -22.10
CA TYR A 190 -4.31 -32.04 -23.37
C TYR A 190 -5.46 -32.16 -24.36
N THR A 191 -5.44 -31.31 -25.38
CA THR A 191 -6.39 -31.26 -26.50
C THR A 191 -7.85 -31.17 -26.05
N GLY A 192 -8.13 -30.20 -25.18
CA GLY A 192 -9.49 -29.86 -24.73
C GLY A 192 -10.10 -30.86 -23.75
N SER A 193 -9.29 -31.68 -23.08
CA SER A 193 -9.79 -32.64 -22.08
C SER A 193 -10.15 -31.96 -20.76
N GLU A 194 -10.98 -32.62 -19.97
CA GLU A 194 -11.47 -32.11 -18.69
C GLU A 194 -11.27 -33.16 -17.59
N ALA A 195 -10.73 -32.75 -16.45
CA ALA A 195 -10.71 -33.56 -15.24
C ALA A 195 -11.29 -32.81 -14.06
N THR A 196 -12.16 -33.49 -13.31
CA THR A 196 -12.77 -32.98 -12.08
C THR A 196 -12.37 -33.86 -10.91
N LEU A 197 -11.76 -33.24 -9.90
CA LEU A 197 -11.43 -33.82 -8.61
C LEU A 197 -12.39 -33.22 -7.58
N ASP A 198 -13.22 -34.05 -6.98
CA ASP A 198 -14.29 -33.67 -6.03
C ASP A 198 -14.10 -34.52 -4.76
N GLY A 199 -13.92 -33.88 -3.60
CA GLY A 199 -13.55 -34.56 -2.35
C GLY A 199 -12.31 -35.45 -2.44
N THR A 200 -11.42 -35.19 -3.41
CA THR A 200 -10.35 -36.13 -3.79
C THR A 200 -9.00 -35.73 -3.20
N ILE A 201 -8.27 -36.71 -2.70
CA ILE A 201 -6.94 -36.53 -2.10
C ILE A 201 -5.87 -36.97 -3.11
N VAL A 202 -4.94 -36.08 -3.41
CA VAL A 202 -3.79 -36.32 -4.28
C VAL A 202 -2.49 -36.11 -3.51
N GLU A 203 -1.63 -37.11 -3.51
CA GLU A 203 -0.31 -37.04 -2.87
C GLU A 203 0.78 -37.44 -3.88
N ALA A 204 1.71 -36.53 -4.16
CA ALA A 204 2.84 -36.78 -5.06
C ALA A 204 4.16 -36.64 -4.31
N ALA A 205 4.88 -37.76 -4.14
CA ALA A 205 6.10 -37.81 -3.33
C ALA A 205 7.36 -37.28 -4.04
N ASN A 206 7.31 -37.13 -5.37
CA ASN A 206 8.46 -36.77 -6.20
C ASN A 206 8.27 -35.41 -6.90
N SER A 207 9.02 -35.16 -7.97
CA SER A 207 8.89 -33.97 -8.84
C SER A 207 7.68 -34.01 -9.78
N SER A 208 6.72 -34.90 -9.51
CA SER A 208 5.52 -35.06 -10.33
C SER A 208 4.61 -33.84 -10.23
N SER A 209 4.20 -33.34 -11.40
CA SER A 209 3.35 -32.16 -11.55
C SER A 209 2.02 -32.54 -12.20
N ALA A 210 1.00 -31.70 -12.03
CA ALA A 210 -0.20 -31.75 -12.86
C ALA A 210 -0.01 -30.80 -14.04
N GLN A 211 -0.22 -31.28 -15.26
CA GLN A 211 -0.05 -30.51 -16.50
C GLN A 211 -1.42 -30.35 -17.17
N VAL A 212 -1.84 -29.11 -17.40
CA VAL A 212 -3.10 -28.77 -18.07
C VAL A 212 -2.78 -27.90 -19.27
N GLN A 213 -2.99 -28.42 -20.48
CA GLN A 213 -2.54 -27.77 -21.70
C GLN A 213 -3.54 -27.87 -22.85
N GLN A 214 -3.37 -27.04 -23.90
CA GLN A 214 -4.12 -27.13 -25.15
C GLN A 214 -5.64 -27.06 -24.95
N GLY A 215 -6.11 -25.98 -24.32
CA GLY A 215 -7.53 -25.73 -24.06
C GLY A 215 -8.18 -26.64 -23.01
N SER A 216 -7.38 -27.38 -22.24
CA SER A 216 -7.90 -28.34 -21.25
C SER A 216 -8.30 -27.66 -19.94
N THR A 217 -9.13 -28.34 -19.15
CA THR A 217 -9.64 -27.82 -17.87
C THR A 217 -9.40 -28.80 -16.72
N LEU A 218 -8.87 -28.29 -15.62
CA LEU A 218 -8.80 -29.01 -14.34
C LEU A 218 -9.72 -28.32 -13.32
N ASN A 219 -10.70 -29.05 -12.81
CA ASN A 219 -11.56 -28.63 -11.70
C ASN A 219 -11.11 -29.36 -10.43
N VAL A 220 -10.85 -28.63 -9.36
CA VAL A 220 -10.49 -29.16 -8.04
C VAL A 220 -11.45 -28.54 -7.03
N LEU A 221 -12.40 -29.34 -6.59
CA LEU A 221 -13.64 -28.90 -5.93
C LEU A 221 -13.84 -29.58 -4.59
N ASP A 222 -14.72 -29.00 -3.78
CA ASP A 222 -15.41 -29.66 -2.67
C ASP A 222 -14.46 -30.33 -1.66
N GLY A 223 -13.47 -29.58 -1.16
CA GLY A 223 -12.55 -30.05 -0.12
C GLY A 223 -11.42 -30.95 -0.63
N SER A 224 -11.21 -31.02 -1.95
CA SER A 224 -10.09 -31.75 -2.54
C SER A 224 -8.74 -31.20 -2.05
N THR A 225 -7.75 -32.07 -1.92
CA THR A 225 -6.41 -31.72 -1.44
C THR A 225 -5.34 -32.24 -2.39
N ILE A 226 -4.44 -31.37 -2.85
CA ILE A 226 -3.29 -31.74 -3.69
C ILE A 226 -1.99 -31.40 -2.96
N THR A 227 -1.21 -32.41 -2.59
CA THR A 227 0.10 -32.25 -1.95
C THR A 227 1.21 -32.69 -2.89
N LEU A 228 2.09 -31.75 -3.25
CA LEU A 228 3.21 -31.94 -4.17
C LEU A 228 4.53 -31.79 -3.41
N ALA A 229 5.38 -32.81 -3.37
CA ALA A 229 6.67 -32.71 -2.70
C ALA A 229 7.62 -31.73 -3.42
N GLN A 230 7.70 -31.82 -4.74
CA GLN A 230 8.59 -30.97 -5.56
C GLN A 230 7.94 -30.40 -6.82
N GLY A 231 6.75 -30.89 -7.21
CA GLY A 231 6.07 -30.47 -8.43
C GLY A 231 5.21 -29.21 -8.28
N GLN A 232 4.48 -28.91 -9.35
CA GLN A 232 3.53 -27.80 -9.45
C GLN A 232 2.23 -28.23 -10.14
N ILE A 233 1.19 -27.39 -10.06
CA ILE A 233 0.12 -27.39 -11.05
C ILE A 233 0.50 -26.40 -12.14
N ASN A 234 0.69 -26.89 -13.36
CA ASN A 234 1.08 -26.10 -14.52
C ASN A 234 -0.07 -26.00 -15.51
N VAL A 235 -0.51 -24.78 -15.81
CA VAL A 235 -1.62 -24.49 -16.72
C VAL A 235 -1.09 -23.65 -17.87
N VAL A 236 -1.25 -24.12 -19.10
CA VAL A 236 -0.67 -23.48 -20.28
C VAL A 236 -1.59 -23.56 -21.51
N ALA A 237 -1.63 -22.57 -22.39
CA ALA A 237 -2.37 -22.74 -23.65
C ALA A 237 -1.79 -23.87 -24.52
N GLY A 238 -0.46 -24.01 -24.59
CA GLY A 238 0.21 -25.01 -25.43
C GLY A 238 1.57 -24.52 -25.92
N ASN A 239 1.97 -24.95 -27.12
CA ASN A 239 3.27 -24.68 -27.72
C ASN A 239 3.27 -23.47 -28.66
N THR A 240 2.09 -22.97 -29.07
CA THR A 240 1.98 -21.85 -30.01
C THR A 240 1.08 -20.73 -29.45
N ALA A 241 1.31 -19.50 -29.91
CA ALA A 241 0.52 -18.34 -29.51
C ALA A 241 -0.97 -18.41 -29.96
N THR A 242 -1.30 -19.33 -30.87
CA THR A 242 -2.68 -19.56 -31.35
C THR A 242 -3.42 -20.63 -30.55
N ASP A 243 -2.74 -21.35 -29.67
CA ASP A 243 -3.39 -22.40 -28.87
C ASP A 243 -4.41 -21.77 -27.90
N GLU A 244 -5.51 -22.48 -27.66
CA GLU A 244 -6.53 -22.06 -26.72
C GLU A 244 -6.01 -22.14 -25.27
N GLY A 245 -6.36 -21.13 -24.47
CA GLY A 245 -6.00 -21.05 -23.06
C GLY A 245 -6.56 -22.22 -22.26
N SER A 246 -5.74 -22.82 -21.41
CA SER A 246 -6.20 -23.84 -20.46
C SER A 246 -6.66 -23.22 -19.15
N THR A 247 -7.52 -23.94 -18.43
CA THR A 247 -8.18 -23.42 -17.22
C THR A 247 -7.91 -24.30 -16.00
N LEU A 248 -7.63 -23.65 -14.87
CA LEU A 248 -7.71 -24.27 -13.55
C LEU A 248 -8.83 -23.60 -12.76
N ASN A 249 -9.79 -24.39 -12.30
CA ASN A 249 -10.80 -23.98 -11.34
C ASN A 249 -10.49 -24.68 -10.00
N LEU A 250 -10.12 -23.92 -8.98
CA LEU A 250 -9.85 -24.42 -7.64
C LEU A 250 -10.88 -23.79 -6.68
N SER A 251 -11.88 -24.56 -6.25
CA SER A 251 -12.94 -24.09 -5.34
C SER A 251 -12.94 -24.85 -4.03
N ASP A 252 -12.93 -24.13 -2.91
CA ASP A 252 -13.10 -24.68 -1.55
C ASP A 252 -12.16 -25.86 -1.28
N SER A 253 -10.94 -25.78 -1.81
CA SER A 253 -9.97 -26.87 -1.91
C SER A 253 -8.55 -26.39 -1.61
N SER A 254 -7.61 -27.31 -1.45
CA SER A 254 -6.24 -26.97 -1.06
C SER A 254 -5.16 -27.54 -1.98
N VAL A 255 -4.10 -26.76 -2.17
CA VAL A 255 -2.89 -27.17 -2.90
C VAL A 255 -1.67 -26.75 -2.11
N SER A 256 -0.72 -27.66 -1.93
CA SER A 256 0.54 -27.36 -1.23
C SER A 256 1.74 -27.89 -2.01
N SER A 257 2.81 -27.09 -2.11
CA SER A 257 4.10 -27.54 -2.65
C SER A 257 5.30 -27.11 -1.81
N ALA A 258 6.29 -28.00 -1.70
CA ALA A 258 7.59 -27.74 -1.08
C ALA A 258 8.76 -27.62 -2.09
N GLY A 259 8.45 -27.74 -3.40
CA GLY A 259 9.43 -27.66 -4.48
C GLY A 259 10.01 -26.25 -4.66
N THR A 260 11.04 -26.12 -5.49
CA THR A 260 11.58 -24.80 -5.88
C THR A 260 10.72 -24.08 -6.93
N MET A 261 9.84 -24.83 -7.59
CA MET A 261 8.84 -24.35 -8.53
C MET A 261 7.63 -23.77 -7.79
N SER A 262 6.94 -22.81 -8.39
CA SER A 262 5.72 -22.23 -7.82
C SER A 262 4.64 -23.30 -7.63
N THR A 263 3.79 -23.18 -6.61
CA THR A 263 2.76 -24.19 -6.31
C THR A 263 1.73 -24.30 -7.44
N ILE A 264 1.27 -23.15 -7.92
CA ILE A 264 0.41 -23.01 -9.10
C ILE A 264 1.07 -22.06 -10.08
N GLN A 265 1.16 -22.45 -11.34
CA GLN A 265 1.68 -21.63 -12.42
C GLN A 265 0.71 -21.63 -13.60
N GLY A 266 0.29 -20.45 -14.02
CA GLY A 266 -0.37 -20.19 -15.30
C GLY A 266 0.60 -19.51 -16.25
N THR A 267 0.66 -19.97 -17.50
CA THR A 267 1.51 -19.36 -18.53
C THR A 267 0.80 -19.33 -19.87
N ASN A 268 1.02 -18.30 -20.69
CA ASN A 268 0.51 -18.21 -22.07
C ASN A 268 -1.01 -18.34 -22.13
N LYS A 269 -1.77 -17.30 -21.78
CA LYS A 269 -3.25 -17.29 -21.85
C LYS A 269 -3.95 -18.31 -20.95
N ALA A 270 -3.30 -18.74 -19.88
CA ALA A 270 -3.96 -19.56 -18.88
C ALA A 270 -5.03 -18.76 -18.13
N ALA A 271 -6.08 -19.43 -17.68
CA ALA A 271 -7.06 -18.89 -16.74
C ALA A 271 -6.93 -19.62 -15.40
N LEU A 272 -6.62 -18.87 -14.34
CA LEU A 272 -6.51 -19.40 -12.98
C LEU A 272 -7.64 -18.81 -12.14
N ASN A 273 -8.67 -19.62 -11.85
CA ASN A 273 -9.83 -19.23 -11.07
C ASN A 273 -9.76 -19.90 -9.69
N LEU A 274 -9.41 -19.14 -8.65
CA LEU A 274 -9.10 -19.64 -7.32
C LEU A 274 -10.12 -19.09 -6.32
N THR A 275 -11.14 -19.87 -5.98
CA THR A 275 -12.25 -19.47 -5.11
C THR A 275 -12.16 -20.17 -3.75
N ASN A 276 -12.10 -19.43 -2.65
CA ASN A 276 -11.95 -19.95 -1.29
C ASN A 276 -10.84 -21.00 -1.14
N ALA A 277 -9.79 -20.89 -1.95
CA ALA A 277 -8.73 -21.87 -2.02
C ALA A 277 -7.72 -21.67 -0.88
N THR A 278 -7.12 -22.77 -0.40
CA THR A 278 -5.96 -22.73 0.51
C THR A 278 -4.71 -23.16 -0.22
N ILE A 279 -3.77 -22.24 -0.44
CA ILE A 279 -2.57 -22.47 -1.25
C ILE A 279 -1.33 -22.27 -0.38
N THR A 280 -0.47 -23.28 -0.30
CA THR A 280 0.74 -23.24 0.54
C THR A 280 1.99 -23.50 -0.28
N HIS A 281 2.98 -22.61 -0.19
CA HIS A 281 4.31 -22.80 -0.73
C HIS A 281 5.36 -22.71 0.36
N THR A 282 6.14 -23.76 0.60
CA THR A 282 7.09 -23.78 1.74
C THR A 282 8.54 -23.52 1.33
N ASN A 283 8.82 -23.23 0.06
CA ASN A 283 10.16 -22.92 -0.43
C ASN A 283 10.33 -21.42 -0.69
N ALA A 284 11.50 -20.87 -0.42
CA ALA A 284 11.76 -19.44 -0.61
C ALA A 284 11.99 -19.04 -2.09
N SER A 285 12.23 -20.00 -2.99
CA SER A 285 12.58 -19.72 -4.39
C SER A 285 11.38 -19.54 -5.32
N GLY A 286 10.23 -20.11 -4.97
CA GLY A 286 9.02 -20.08 -5.80
C GLY A 286 7.95 -19.15 -5.23
N ALA A 287 6.82 -19.10 -5.94
CA ALA A 287 5.62 -18.41 -5.49
C ALA A 287 4.52 -19.41 -5.07
N ALA A 288 3.56 -18.96 -4.27
CA ALA A 288 2.34 -19.75 -4.08
C ALA A 288 1.50 -19.75 -5.37
N VAL A 289 1.32 -18.59 -6.00
CA VAL A 289 0.64 -18.48 -7.30
C VAL A 289 1.48 -17.63 -8.25
N GLN A 290 1.65 -18.10 -9.47
CA GLN A 290 2.39 -17.41 -10.51
C GLN A 290 1.58 -17.31 -11.81
N ALA A 291 1.34 -16.08 -12.28
CA ALA A 291 0.68 -15.78 -13.54
C ALA A 291 1.69 -15.17 -14.52
N ASN A 292 1.92 -15.84 -15.66
CA ASN A 292 2.90 -15.42 -16.66
C ASN A 292 2.28 -15.23 -18.04
N ASN A 293 2.70 -14.19 -18.77
CA ASN A 293 2.43 -13.96 -20.19
C ASN A 293 0.95 -14.10 -20.58
N ALA A 294 0.18 -13.02 -20.41
CA ALA A 294 -1.25 -12.95 -20.70
C ALA A 294 -2.10 -13.97 -19.95
N THR A 295 -1.64 -14.43 -18.77
CA THR A 295 -2.47 -15.23 -17.88
C THR A 295 -3.48 -14.32 -17.19
N THR A 296 -4.72 -14.78 -17.04
CA THR A 296 -5.71 -14.14 -16.17
C THR A 296 -5.74 -14.88 -14.85
N LEU A 297 -5.48 -14.17 -13.76
CA LEU A 297 -5.54 -14.67 -12.40
C LEU A 297 -6.72 -14.03 -11.68
N ASP A 298 -7.63 -14.85 -11.19
CA ASP A 298 -8.79 -14.42 -10.40
C ASP A 298 -8.79 -15.18 -9.07
N ILE A 299 -8.58 -14.45 -7.99
CA ILE A 299 -8.60 -14.98 -6.61
C ILE A 299 -9.81 -14.37 -5.93
N THR A 300 -10.70 -15.21 -5.39
CA THR A 300 -11.88 -14.77 -4.63
C THR A 300 -11.94 -15.53 -3.31
N GLY A 301 -11.69 -14.86 -2.19
CA GLY A 301 -11.57 -15.46 -0.87
C GLY A 301 -10.30 -16.30 -0.70
N GLY A 302 -10.26 -17.08 0.38
CA GLY A 302 -9.21 -18.08 0.62
C GLY A 302 -7.93 -17.56 1.29
N ASN A 303 -6.95 -18.46 1.42
CA ASN A 303 -5.71 -18.23 2.14
C ASN A 303 -4.50 -18.65 1.29
N ILE A 304 -3.55 -17.74 1.10
CA ILE A 304 -2.30 -17.98 0.40
C ILE A 304 -1.16 -17.80 1.41
N THR A 305 -0.37 -18.84 1.62
CA THR A 305 0.83 -18.79 2.49
C THR A 305 2.07 -19.18 1.69
N SER A 306 3.12 -18.37 1.75
CA SER A 306 4.35 -18.60 0.99
C SER A 306 5.61 -18.30 1.80
N ALA A 307 6.58 -19.21 1.77
CA ALA A 307 7.94 -18.93 2.22
C ALA A 307 8.74 -18.06 1.22
N GLY A 308 8.26 -17.97 -0.03
CA GLY A 308 8.79 -17.10 -1.07
C GLY A 308 7.81 -15.97 -1.37
N THR A 309 7.47 -15.76 -2.64
CA THR A 309 6.46 -14.77 -3.05
C THR A 309 5.05 -15.31 -2.83
N GLY A 310 4.11 -14.49 -2.37
CA GLY A 310 2.69 -14.85 -2.33
C GLY A 310 2.13 -15.01 -3.74
N VAL A 311 1.96 -13.89 -4.43
CA VAL A 311 1.45 -13.82 -5.81
C VAL A 311 2.49 -13.16 -6.72
N TYR A 312 2.86 -13.85 -7.79
CA TYR A 312 3.80 -13.37 -8.79
C TYR A 312 3.09 -13.11 -10.13
N ILE A 313 3.20 -11.89 -10.64
CA ILE A 313 2.55 -11.42 -11.86
C ILE A 313 3.63 -11.00 -12.86
N LEU A 314 3.65 -11.66 -14.02
CA LEU A 314 4.52 -11.33 -15.14
C LEU A 314 3.69 -11.08 -16.40
N ALA A 315 3.62 -9.82 -16.83
CA ALA A 315 2.90 -9.40 -18.03
C ALA A 315 1.50 -10.04 -18.13
N SER A 316 0.75 -9.98 -17.04
CA SER A 316 -0.51 -10.72 -16.81
C SER A 316 -1.49 -9.88 -16.01
N ASP A 317 -2.77 -10.26 -16.05
CA ASP A 317 -3.83 -9.57 -15.33
C ASP A 317 -4.18 -10.33 -14.05
N ALA A 318 -4.33 -9.62 -12.95
CA ALA A 318 -4.69 -10.20 -11.66
C ALA A 318 -5.82 -9.42 -10.98
N ARG A 319 -6.84 -10.16 -10.54
CA ARG A 319 -7.88 -9.70 -9.62
C ARG A 319 -7.79 -10.51 -8.34
N ILE A 320 -7.71 -9.83 -7.21
CA ILE A 320 -7.68 -10.45 -5.88
C ILE A 320 -8.79 -9.83 -5.05
N ASP A 321 -9.78 -10.62 -4.68
CA ASP A 321 -10.96 -10.19 -3.95
C ASP A 321 -11.13 -11.02 -2.68
N GLY A 322 -11.13 -10.44 -1.48
CA GLY A 322 -11.41 -11.15 -0.24
C GLY A 322 -10.32 -12.12 0.27
N ALA A 323 -9.14 -12.15 -0.36
CA ALA A 323 -8.10 -13.13 -0.04
C ALA A 323 -7.17 -12.68 1.11
N THR A 324 -6.66 -13.65 1.88
CA THR A 324 -5.55 -13.41 2.83
C THR A 324 -4.25 -13.96 2.27
N ILE A 325 -3.23 -13.11 2.11
CA ILE A 325 -1.92 -13.45 1.57
C ILE A 325 -0.86 -13.21 2.65
N ASN A 326 -0.14 -14.26 3.04
CA ASN A 326 0.97 -14.22 3.99
C ASN A 326 2.25 -14.70 3.31
N ALA A 327 3.25 -13.84 3.17
CA ALA A 327 4.50 -14.16 2.49
C ALA A 327 5.74 -13.84 3.35
N ASP A 328 6.72 -14.73 3.32
CA ASP A 328 8.05 -14.45 3.89
C ASP A 328 8.92 -13.63 2.92
N GLY A 329 8.71 -13.78 1.61
CA GLY A 329 9.17 -12.85 0.59
C GLY A 329 8.09 -11.81 0.28
N ASP A 330 8.04 -11.35 -0.97
CA ASP A 330 7.08 -10.32 -1.36
C ASP A 330 5.63 -10.85 -1.34
N GLY A 331 4.69 -10.04 -0.86
CA GLY A 331 3.27 -10.38 -0.84
C GLY A 331 2.73 -10.53 -2.25
N ILE A 332 2.79 -9.43 -3.02
CA ILE A 332 2.47 -9.37 -4.44
C ILE A 332 3.69 -8.78 -5.17
N PHE A 333 4.15 -9.46 -6.21
CA PHE A 333 5.26 -9.04 -7.04
C PHE A 333 4.81 -8.90 -8.50
N ILE A 334 5.05 -7.74 -9.11
CA ILE A 334 4.69 -7.44 -10.51
C ILE A 334 5.97 -7.14 -11.29
N THR A 335 6.12 -7.74 -12.46
CA THR A 335 7.25 -7.46 -13.35
C THR A 335 6.89 -7.60 -14.84
N SER A 336 7.63 -6.92 -15.69
CA SER A 336 7.64 -7.18 -17.15
C SER A 336 8.92 -7.90 -17.58
N LYS A 337 9.87 -8.09 -16.66
CA LYS A 337 11.15 -8.71 -16.98
C LYS A 337 10.94 -10.16 -17.36
N ARG A 338 11.53 -10.56 -18.49
CA ARG A 338 11.49 -11.94 -19.03
C ARG A 338 10.12 -12.35 -19.60
N LYS A 339 9.27 -11.37 -19.92
CA LYS A 339 8.11 -11.57 -20.79
C LYS A 339 8.56 -12.25 -22.09
N LEU A 340 7.77 -13.20 -22.59
CA LEU A 340 8.02 -13.87 -23.86
C LEU A 340 7.75 -12.93 -25.05
N ASP A 341 8.57 -13.06 -26.10
CA ASP A 341 8.40 -12.30 -27.33
C ASP A 341 7.02 -12.55 -27.96
N GLY A 342 6.33 -11.48 -28.36
CA GLY A 342 5.00 -11.54 -28.98
C GLY A 342 3.82 -11.39 -28.03
N TYR A 343 4.05 -11.26 -26.72
CA TYR A 343 3.00 -10.91 -25.75
C TYR A 343 3.00 -9.42 -25.42
N GLU A 344 1.82 -8.83 -25.23
CA GLU A 344 1.68 -7.48 -24.69
C GLU A 344 2.10 -7.45 -23.22
N ASP A 345 2.53 -6.29 -22.76
CA ASP A 345 2.72 -6.05 -21.34
C ASP A 345 1.36 -5.72 -20.77
N LEU A 346 0.70 -6.63 -20.03
CA LEU A 346 -0.68 -6.41 -19.59
C LEU A 346 -0.77 -5.85 -18.17
N ASN A 347 0.02 -6.37 -17.23
CA ASN A 347 0.17 -5.94 -15.82
C ASN A 347 -0.94 -5.02 -15.28
N ALA A 348 -2.17 -5.56 -15.21
CA ALA A 348 -3.26 -4.96 -14.47
C ALA A 348 -3.40 -5.64 -13.11
N LEU A 349 -3.65 -4.85 -12.06
CA LEU A 349 -3.88 -5.37 -10.71
C LEU A 349 -5.04 -4.63 -10.04
N THR A 350 -6.07 -5.39 -9.66
CA THR A 350 -7.11 -4.93 -8.74
C THR A 350 -7.08 -5.79 -7.49
N VAL A 351 -7.06 -5.15 -6.32
CA VAL A 351 -7.12 -5.81 -5.02
C VAL A 351 -8.28 -5.22 -4.22
N SER A 352 -9.27 -6.04 -3.88
CA SER A 352 -10.42 -5.69 -3.06
C SER A 352 -10.54 -6.59 -1.83
N ASP A 353 -10.96 -6.02 -0.69
CA ASP A 353 -11.30 -6.78 0.52
C ASP A 353 -10.20 -7.75 1.02
N ALA A 354 -8.93 -7.48 0.68
CA ALA A 354 -7.84 -8.42 0.87
C ALA A 354 -6.89 -7.99 2.01
N ASN A 355 -6.23 -8.97 2.61
CA ASN A 355 -5.19 -8.76 3.62
C ASN A 355 -3.86 -9.31 3.10
N VAL A 356 -2.90 -8.43 2.81
CA VAL A 356 -1.57 -8.79 2.31
C VAL A 356 -0.53 -8.48 3.38
N THR A 357 0.03 -9.53 3.97
CA THR A 357 1.11 -9.43 4.96
C THR A 357 2.40 -10.02 4.39
N SER A 358 3.49 -9.27 4.47
CA SER A 358 4.81 -9.71 4.02
C SER A 358 5.91 -9.37 5.02
N LYS A 359 6.95 -10.21 5.10
CA LYS A 359 8.18 -9.88 5.86
C LYS A 359 9.12 -8.94 5.12
N THR A 360 8.92 -8.69 3.83
CA THR A 360 9.75 -7.80 3.00
C THR A 360 8.94 -6.64 2.44
N VAL A 361 8.19 -6.89 1.36
CA VAL A 361 7.42 -5.91 0.62
C VAL A 361 6.00 -6.43 0.40
N ALA A 362 4.97 -5.67 0.79
CA ALA A 362 3.59 -6.12 0.57
C ALA A 362 3.20 -6.03 -0.92
N LEU A 363 3.48 -4.89 -1.58
CA LEU A 363 3.34 -4.71 -3.03
C LEU A 363 4.66 -4.26 -3.66
N ASN A 364 5.27 -5.11 -4.48
CA ASN A 364 6.53 -4.83 -5.16
C ASN A 364 6.34 -4.69 -6.67
N ILE A 365 6.50 -3.47 -7.18
CA ILE A 365 6.56 -3.19 -8.62
C ILE A 365 8.03 -3.20 -9.02
N ASP A 366 8.44 -4.22 -9.77
CA ASP A 366 9.83 -4.40 -10.14
C ASP A 366 10.31 -3.33 -11.13
N GLY A 367 11.63 -3.16 -11.26
CA GLY A 367 12.22 -2.26 -12.24
C GLY A 367 12.00 -2.69 -13.69
N SER A 368 11.92 -1.72 -14.59
CA SER A 368 11.63 -1.95 -16.03
C SER A 368 10.30 -2.66 -16.26
N THR A 369 9.29 -2.33 -15.45
CA THR A 369 7.94 -2.88 -15.55
C THR A 369 7.00 -1.84 -16.16
N THR A 370 6.22 -2.24 -17.17
CA THR A 370 5.16 -1.40 -17.72
C THR A 370 3.87 -1.70 -16.98
N ILE A 371 3.28 -0.68 -16.38
CA ILE A 371 1.93 -0.70 -15.79
C ILE A 371 1.07 0.20 -16.67
N ASN A 372 0.12 -0.37 -17.40
CA ASN A 372 -0.66 0.38 -18.39
C ASN A 372 -1.89 1.05 -17.78
N ASP A 373 -2.51 0.37 -16.82
CA ASP A 373 -3.69 0.83 -16.12
C ASP A 373 -3.36 1.06 -14.64
N PRO A 374 -4.11 1.93 -13.94
CA PRO A 374 -3.91 2.13 -12.51
C PRO A 374 -4.04 0.82 -11.73
N ILE A 375 -3.18 0.66 -10.73
CA ILE A 375 -3.35 -0.39 -9.70
C ILE A 375 -4.41 0.12 -8.73
N GLU A 376 -5.48 -0.66 -8.58
CA GLU A 376 -6.61 -0.30 -7.72
C GLU A 376 -6.59 -1.14 -6.45
N LEU A 377 -6.51 -0.48 -5.29
CA LEU A 377 -6.55 -1.08 -3.97
C LEU A 377 -7.82 -0.57 -3.27
N THR A 378 -8.74 -1.47 -2.94
CA THR A 378 -10.04 -1.11 -2.35
C THR A 378 -10.28 -1.91 -1.08
N ASN A 379 -10.63 -1.24 0.02
CA ASN A 379 -10.98 -1.88 1.29
C ASN A 379 -9.97 -2.97 1.73
N SER A 380 -8.69 -2.74 1.51
CA SER A 380 -7.64 -3.74 1.67
C SER A 380 -6.57 -3.31 2.66
N THR A 381 -5.84 -4.27 3.23
CA THR A 381 -4.72 -4.01 4.15
C THR A 381 -3.43 -4.54 3.56
N PHE A 382 -2.39 -3.71 3.52
CA PHE A 382 -1.03 -4.07 3.13
C PHE A 382 -0.08 -3.81 4.30
N THR A 383 0.55 -4.86 4.83
CA THR A 383 1.42 -4.78 6.01
C THR A 383 2.77 -5.42 5.75
N ALA A 384 3.83 -4.62 5.78
CA ALA A 384 5.22 -5.07 5.63
C ALA A 384 6.18 -3.96 6.09
N PRO A 385 7.49 -4.22 6.28
CA PRO A 385 8.47 -3.15 6.44
C PRO A 385 8.42 -2.11 5.31
N THR A 386 8.18 -2.57 4.07
CA THR A 386 7.86 -1.73 2.92
C THR A 386 6.46 -2.08 2.42
N ALA A 387 5.48 -1.22 2.64
CA ALA A 387 4.12 -1.46 2.15
C ALA A 387 4.10 -1.47 0.62
N ILE A 388 4.75 -0.50 -0.02
CA ILE A 388 4.81 -0.39 -1.47
C ILE A 388 6.24 -0.07 -1.92
N LYS A 389 6.75 -0.83 -2.88
CA LYS A 389 8.00 -0.53 -3.58
C LYS A 389 7.71 -0.16 -5.03
N LEU A 390 8.14 1.04 -5.41
CA LEU A 390 8.02 1.60 -6.76
C LEU A 390 9.36 1.46 -7.50
N GLY A 391 9.53 0.38 -8.25
CA GLY A 391 10.67 0.18 -9.15
C GLY A 391 10.46 0.73 -10.55
N SER A 392 9.23 1.08 -10.92
CA SER A 392 8.86 1.65 -12.21
C SER A 392 7.64 2.54 -12.08
N LYS A 393 7.35 3.31 -13.13
CA LYS A 393 6.20 4.21 -13.18
C LYS A 393 4.93 3.44 -12.89
N ALA A 394 4.21 3.87 -11.86
CA ALA A 394 2.90 3.33 -11.52
C ALA A 394 1.94 4.44 -11.07
N THR A 395 0.65 4.21 -11.34
CA THR A 395 -0.46 4.97 -10.75
C THR A 395 -1.17 4.02 -9.80
N ILE A 396 -1.23 4.37 -8.52
CA ILE A 396 -1.86 3.54 -7.48
C ILE A 396 -3.00 4.34 -6.86
N GLN A 397 -4.20 3.77 -6.91
CA GLN A 397 -5.41 4.34 -6.32
C GLN A 397 -5.81 3.49 -5.12
N ALA A 398 -5.72 4.05 -3.92
CA ALA A 398 -6.02 3.37 -2.68
C ALA A 398 -7.29 3.97 -2.04
N GLU A 399 -8.39 3.22 -2.09
CA GLU A 399 -9.67 3.56 -1.47
C GLU A 399 -9.91 2.70 -0.22
N LYS A 400 -10.27 3.30 0.92
CA LYS A 400 -10.52 2.58 2.19
C LYS A 400 -9.38 1.61 2.56
N THR A 401 -8.16 1.92 2.16
CA THR A 401 -7.03 0.99 2.19
C THR A 401 -6.06 1.38 3.28
N MET A 402 -5.61 0.40 4.05
CA MET A 402 -4.63 0.56 5.11
C MET A 402 -3.25 0.11 4.62
N LEU A 403 -2.33 1.05 4.51
CA LEU A 403 -0.92 0.82 4.19
C LEU A 403 -0.09 0.95 5.48
N THR A 404 0.43 -0.17 5.99
CA THR A 404 1.32 -0.18 7.16
C THR A 404 2.72 -0.61 6.72
N GLY A 405 3.65 0.33 6.71
CA GLY A 405 4.99 0.17 6.17
C GLY A 405 5.43 1.35 5.32
N ASN A 406 6.71 1.33 4.92
CA ASN A 406 7.27 2.44 4.15
C ASN A 406 6.86 2.38 2.67
N ILE A 407 6.82 3.54 2.02
CA ILE A 407 6.73 3.66 0.57
C ILE A 407 8.13 4.00 0.04
N VAL A 408 8.69 3.15 -0.81
CA VAL A 408 10.07 3.31 -1.29
C VAL A 408 10.10 3.34 -2.80
N GLN A 409 10.69 4.38 -3.37
CA GLN A 409 10.97 4.49 -4.79
C GLN A 409 12.42 4.14 -5.09
N THR A 410 12.65 3.35 -6.13
CA THR A 410 14.00 2.88 -6.51
C THR A 410 14.44 3.31 -7.91
N ASP A 411 13.58 4.01 -8.64
CA ASP A 411 13.90 4.62 -9.92
C ASP A 411 13.52 6.11 -9.96
N ALA A 412 13.86 6.80 -11.05
CA ALA A 412 13.54 8.22 -11.23
C ALA A 412 12.25 8.46 -12.03
N SER A 413 11.35 7.48 -12.09
CA SER A 413 10.14 7.59 -12.90
C SER A 413 9.04 8.35 -12.15
N SER A 414 8.18 9.08 -12.88
CA SER A 414 7.08 9.80 -12.24
C SER A 414 5.93 8.85 -11.93
N SER A 415 5.73 8.55 -10.64
CA SER A 415 4.64 7.72 -10.13
C SER A 415 3.61 8.55 -9.36
N SER A 416 2.45 7.96 -9.05
CA SER A 416 1.44 8.58 -8.19
C SER A 416 0.79 7.56 -7.25
N LEU A 417 0.48 8.02 -6.04
CA LEU A 417 -0.28 7.31 -5.02
C LEU A 417 -1.38 8.24 -4.50
N SER A 418 -2.65 7.85 -4.67
CA SER A 418 -3.79 8.54 -4.07
C SER A 418 -4.39 7.73 -2.93
N LEU A 419 -4.63 8.40 -1.79
CA LEU A 419 -5.35 7.88 -0.64
C LEU A 419 -6.72 8.54 -0.61
N SER A 420 -7.78 7.74 -0.58
CA SER A 420 -9.16 8.22 -0.57
C SER A 420 -10.10 7.39 0.32
N GLN A 421 -11.21 8.00 0.70
CA GLN A 421 -12.32 7.42 1.46
C GLN A 421 -11.85 6.73 2.76
N GLY A 422 -11.09 7.42 3.59
CA GLY A 422 -10.61 6.89 4.87
C GLY A 422 -9.38 5.99 4.75
N SER A 423 -8.64 6.08 3.65
CA SER A 423 -7.36 5.38 3.50
C SER A 423 -6.33 5.91 4.49
N THR A 424 -5.48 5.02 5.00
CA THR A 424 -4.44 5.37 5.97
C THR A 424 -3.08 4.88 5.52
N LEU A 425 -2.08 5.75 5.55
CA LEU A 425 -0.67 5.39 5.43
C LEU A 425 0.02 5.55 6.79
N THR A 426 0.60 4.47 7.33
CA THR A 426 1.44 4.51 8.53
C THR A 426 2.84 4.03 8.18
N GLY A 427 3.79 4.95 8.09
CA GLY A 427 5.16 4.69 7.64
C GLY A 427 5.83 5.94 7.08
N SER A 428 7.09 5.84 6.69
CA SER A 428 7.80 6.90 5.96
C SER A 428 7.67 6.73 4.45
N VAL A 429 7.87 7.84 3.73
CA VAL A 429 7.90 7.85 2.26
C VAL A 429 9.28 8.31 1.81
N ASP A 430 9.93 7.53 0.94
CA ASP A 430 11.16 7.88 0.24
C ASP A 430 10.90 7.74 -1.26
N ALA A 431 10.23 8.75 -1.83
CA ALA A 431 9.69 8.72 -3.18
C ALA A 431 9.73 10.10 -3.86
N MET A 432 10.93 10.62 -4.06
CA MET A 432 11.22 11.97 -4.59
C MET A 432 10.57 12.28 -5.95
N PHE A 433 10.22 11.29 -6.77
CA PHE A 433 9.58 11.50 -8.08
C PHE A 433 8.10 11.16 -8.10
N THR A 434 7.53 10.90 -6.92
CA THR A 434 6.14 10.46 -6.76
C THR A 434 5.25 11.60 -6.27
N THR A 435 4.04 11.66 -6.83
CA THR A 435 2.97 12.53 -6.31
C THR A 435 2.14 11.74 -5.31
N LEU A 436 2.04 12.26 -4.07
CA LEU A 436 1.17 11.75 -3.04
C LEU A 436 -0.04 12.67 -2.90
N SER A 437 -1.24 12.10 -2.87
CA SER A 437 -2.49 12.84 -2.66
C SER A 437 -3.36 12.19 -1.60
N LEU A 438 -3.93 13.01 -0.71
CA LEU A 438 -4.87 12.59 0.33
C LEU A 438 -6.16 13.39 0.17
N ASP A 439 -7.31 12.71 0.23
CA ASP A 439 -8.61 13.37 0.38
C ASP A 439 -8.91 13.76 1.84
N ASP A 440 -10.03 14.46 2.04
CA ASP A 440 -10.55 14.99 3.31
C ASP A 440 -10.80 13.96 4.42
N THR A 441 -10.75 12.67 4.10
CA THR A 441 -10.96 11.59 5.07
C THR A 441 -9.71 10.74 5.30
N SER A 442 -8.66 10.95 4.50
CA SER A 442 -7.47 10.11 4.50
C SER A 442 -6.41 10.62 5.46
N GLN A 443 -5.56 9.71 5.93
CA GLN A 443 -4.54 10.02 6.94
C GLN A 443 -3.16 9.51 6.55
N TRP A 444 -2.14 10.30 6.84
CA TRP A 444 -0.75 9.87 6.83
C TRP A 444 -0.09 10.07 8.18
N ASN A 445 0.17 8.96 8.86
CA ASN A 445 0.92 8.90 10.11
C ASN A 445 2.39 8.60 9.79
N MET A 446 3.20 9.65 9.68
CA MET A 446 4.64 9.51 9.43
C MET A 446 5.32 8.85 10.64
N THR A 447 6.15 7.84 10.38
CA THR A 447 6.97 7.22 11.42
C THR A 447 8.38 7.79 11.46
N ASP A 448 8.89 8.29 10.36
CA ASP A 448 10.25 8.81 10.19
C ASP A 448 10.29 9.91 9.12
N PRO A 449 11.39 10.69 9.05
CA PRO A 449 11.55 11.69 8.01
C PRO A 449 11.28 11.14 6.61
N SER A 450 10.55 11.93 5.81
CA SER A 450 10.01 11.51 4.52
C SER A 450 10.32 12.52 3.42
N THR A 451 10.49 12.01 2.20
CA THR A 451 10.71 12.78 0.97
C THR A 451 9.69 12.36 -0.09
N VAL A 452 8.97 13.33 -0.64
CA VAL A 452 8.00 13.15 -1.73
C VAL A 452 8.25 14.15 -2.85
N GLY A 453 7.81 13.83 -4.06
CA GLY A 453 7.95 14.74 -5.21
C GLY A 453 6.96 15.89 -5.15
N ASN A 454 5.67 15.57 -5.13
CA ASN A 454 4.58 16.53 -4.92
C ASN A 454 3.66 16.00 -3.82
N LEU A 455 3.09 16.90 -3.03
CA LEU A 455 2.13 16.56 -2.00
C LEU A 455 0.91 17.46 -2.12
N THR A 456 -0.25 16.84 -2.33
CA THR A 456 -1.55 17.51 -2.21
C THR A 456 -2.30 16.88 -1.06
N ASN A 457 -2.61 17.68 -0.05
CA ASN A 457 -3.32 17.22 1.13
C ASN A 457 -4.66 17.94 1.24
N ASP A 458 -5.70 17.17 1.56
CA ASP A 458 -6.98 17.66 2.05
C ASP A 458 -7.37 16.96 3.37
N GLY A 459 -6.61 15.96 3.80
CA GLY A 459 -6.85 15.18 5.02
C GLY A 459 -5.84 15.45 6.15
N ASP A 460 -5.53 14.42 6.94
CA ASP A 460 -4.67 14.57 8.13
C ASP A 460 -3.24 14.04 7.88
N ILE A 461 -2.23 14.84 8.18
CA ILE A 461 -0.84 14.39 8.24
C ILE A 461 -0.30 14.59 9.65
N THR A 462 0.21 13.54 10.25
CA THR A 462 0.95 13.60 11.53
C THR A 462 2.43 13.40 11.27
N LEU A 463 3.24 14.43 11.54
CA LEU A 463 4.69 14.43 11.38
C LEU A 463 5.36 13.73 12.57
N GLY A 464 5.44 12.41 12.52
CA GLY A 464 6.16 11.61 13.51
C GLY A 464 7.65 11.44 13.20
N ASN A 465 8.41 11.10 14.23
CA ASN A 465 9.87 10.95 14.17
C ASN A 465 10.37 9.90 15.18
N ALA A 466 10.09 8.63 14.89
CA ALA A 466 10.48 7.50 15.74
C ALA A 466 12.00 7.31 15.81
N SER A 467 12.73 7.68 14.75
CA SER A 467 14.21 7.65 14.73
C SER A 467 14.87 8.73 15.60
N GLY A 468 14.13 9.75 16.06
CA GLY A 468 14.69 10.85 16.85
C GLY A 468 15.61 11.77 16.06
N SER A 469 15.41 11.88 14.75
CA SER A 469 16.17 12.78 13.87
C SER A 469 15.89 14.25 14.20
N THR A 470 16.91 15.08 14.43
CA THR A 470 16.73 16.50 14.83
C THR A 470 16.68 17.45 13.63
N GLY A 471 16.18 16.99 12.48
CA GLY A 471 16.20 17.69 11.20
C GLY A 471 14.82 17.86 10.57
N THR A 472 14.78 18.26 9.30
CA THR A 472 13.54 18.35 8.51
C THR A 472 12.84 17.00 8.47
N LEU A 473 11.56 16.99 8.86
CA LEU A 473 10.75 15.78 8.89
C LEU A 473 10.11 15.50 7.53
N LEU A 474 9.61 16.53 6.86
CA LEU A 474 8.98 16.37 5.55
C LEU A 474 9.69 17.23 4.50
N THR A 475 10.21 16.58 3.47
CA THR A 475 10.76 17.24 2.28
C THR A 475 9.83 16.99 1.09
N VAL A 476 9.35 18.06 0.48
CA VAL A 476 8.57 18.02 -0.76
C VAL A 476 9.41 18.63 -1.87
N ASP A 477 9.95 17.81 -2.77
CA ASP A 477 10.92 18.28 -3.76
C ASP A 477 10.37 19.39 -4.67
N ASN A 478 9.07 19.34 -4.98
CA ASN A 478 8.40 20.31 -5.84
C ASN A 478 7.32 21.06 -5.06
N THR A 479 6.05 20.69 -5.21
CA THR A 479 4.92 21.48 -4.69
C THR A 479 4.25 20.82 -3.50
N LEU A 480 4.15 21.56 -2.40
CA LEU A 480 3.25 21.29 -1.28
C LEU A 480 1.98 22.14 -1.46
N THR A 481 0.84 21.47 -1.56
CA THR A 481 -0.49 22.11 -1.60
C THR A 481 -1.33 21.56 -0.47
N LEU A 482 -1.66 22.41 0.49
CA LEU A 482 -2.69 22.17 1.49
C LEU A 482 -4.01 22.77 0.99
N GLN A 483 -5.09 22.02 1.16
CA GLN A 483 -6.48 22.44 0.90
C GLN A 483 -7.22 22.72 2.22
N ASP A 484 -8.40 23.32 2.16
CA ASP A 484 -9.27 23.71 3.30
C ASP A 484 -9.43 22.59 4.36
N GLY A 485 -9.61 21.33 3.96
CA GLY A 485 -9.72 20.20 4.90
C GLY A 485 -8.42 19.78 5.59
N SER A 486 -7.28 20.31 5.15
CA SER A 486 -5.95 19.87 5.59
C SER A 486 -5.72 20.05 7.07
N GLN A 487 -5.08 19.05 7.68
CA GLN A 487 -4.52 19.18 9.02
C GLN A 487 -3.06 18.70 9.03
N ILE A 488 -2.16 19.55 9.50
CA ILE A 488 -0.77 19.18 9.79
C ILE A 488 -0.59 19.14 11.30
N ASN A 489 -0.20 17.98 11.83
CA ASN A 489 0.06 17.78 13.26
C ASN A 489 1.56 17.59 13.47
N ALA A 490 2.19 18.42 14.30
CA ALA A 490 3.62 18.34 14.58
C ALA A 490 3.94 18.55 16.07
N THR A 491 5.00 17.90 16.54
CA THR A 491 5.57 18.15 17.87
C THR A 491 6.90 18.87 17.71
N LEU A 492 7.03 20.02 18.37
CA LEU A 492 8.24 20.82 18.39
C LEU A 492 9.19 20.29 19.46
N ASP A 493 10.40 19.90 19.04
CA ASP A 493 11.52 19.59 19.93
C ASP A 493 12.49 20.78 20.01
N THR A 494 12.94 21.09 21.23
CA THR A 494 13.95 22.10 21.56
C THR A 494 15.30 21.94 20.84
N ALA A 495 15.57 20.77 20.23
CA ALA A 495 16.77 20.50 19.44
C ALA A 495 16.65 20.88 17.95
N ASN A 496 15.45 21.19 17.45
CA ASN A 496 15.22 21.45 16.04
C ASN A 496 15.70 22.84 15.65
N SER A 497 16.89 22.90 15.05
CA SER A 497 17.46 24.10 14.41
C SER A 497 17.15 24.18 12.91
N ALA A 498 16.47 23.16 12.38
CA ALA A 498 16.05 23.06 10.99
C ALA A 498 14.52 23.17 10.90
N PRO A 499 13.99 23.68 9.76
CA PRO A 499 12.55 23.72 9.53
C PRO A 499 11.97 22.31 9.47
N ILE A 500 10.77 22.14 10.05
CA ILE A 500 10.07 20.85 10.09
C ILE A 500 9.63 20.39 8.70
N ILE A 501 9.31 21.33 7.81
CA ILE A 501 8.94 21.09 6.41
C ILE A 501 9.84 21.90 5.48
N LYS A 502 10.33 21.28 4.40
CA LYS A 502 10.95 21.98 3.27
C LYS A 502 10.21 21.70 1.97
N ALA A 503 9.99 22.71 1.15
CA ALA A 503 9.41 22.54 -0.18
C ALA A 503 9.96 23.51 -1.23
N ALA A 504 9.78 23.25 -2.53
CA ALA A 504 10.11 24.26 -3.54
C ALA A 504 9.02 25.32 -3.68
N ASN A 505 7.75 24.88 -3.69
CA ASN A 505 6.58 25.74 -3.74
C ASN A 505 5.60 25.33 -2.67
N VAL A 506 5.00 26.31 -1.98
CA VAL A 506 4.08 26.09 -0.87
C VAL A 506 2.78 26.86 -1.12
N THR A 507 1.66 26.17 -0.97
CA THR A 507 0.32 26.77 -0.81
C THR A 507 -0.25 26.24 0.49
N LEU A 508 -0.59 27.16 1.39
CA LEU A 508 -1.13 26.89 2.73
C LEU A 508 -2.63 27.14 2.73
N ASP A 509 -3.32 26.28 3.48
CA ASP A 509 -4.75 26.31 3.75
C ASP A 509 -5.01 25.36 4.95
N GLY A 510 -6.22 25.33 5.48
CA GLY A 510 -6.60 24.42 6.57
C GLY A 510 -5.89 24.72 7.90
N THR A 511 -5.60 23.68 8.69
CA THR A 511 -5.18 23.81 10.10
C THR A 511 -3.77 23.28 10.37
N LEU A 512 -2.98 24.05 11.13
CA LEU A 512 -1.71 23.62 11.70
C LEU A 512 -1.82 23.40 13.21
N ASN A 513 -1.63 22.17 13.67
CA ASN A 513 -1.64 21.80 15.09
C ASN A 513 -0.22 21.53 15.58
N LEU A 514 0.24 22.35 16.52
CA LEU A 514 1.57 22.26 17.12
C LEU A 514 1.46 21.85 18.59
N SER A 515 2.39 21.02 19.03
CA SER A 515 2.58 20.68 20.44
C SER A 515 4.01 20.93 20.84
N SER A 516 4.25 21.45 22.05
CA SER A 516 5.60 21.64 22.58
C SER A 516 5.66 21.35 24.08
N THR A 517 6.74 20.69 24.50
CA THR A 517 7.05 20.51 25.94
C THR A 517 7.98 21.59 26.48
N ALA A 518 8.40 22.55 25.65
CA ALA A 518 9.26 23.63 26.06
C ALA A 518 8.53 24.62 26.98
N THR A 519 9.21 25.06 28.04
CA THR A 519 8.71 26.13 28.91
C THR A 519 9.10 27.49 28.35
N PHE A 520 8.15 28.40 28.27
CA PHE A 520 8.41 29.78 27.87
C PHE A 520 9.25 30.54 28.91
N VAL A 521 10.22 31.31 28.45
CA VAL A 521 11.00 32.25 29.28
C VAL A 521 10.79 33.65 28.71
N ALA A 522 10.18 34.53 29.51
CA ALA A 522 9.87 35.88 29.08
C ALA A 522 11.15 36.73 28.95
N PRO A 523 11.39 37.39 27.80
CA PRO A 523 12.48 38.34 27.65
C PRO A 523 12.18 39.65 28.40
N GLU A 524 13.24 40.39 28.75
CA GLU A 524 13.13 41.72 29.40
C GLU A 524 12.88 42.86 28.39
N THR A 525 12.97 42.59 27.08
CA THR A 525 12.74 43.55 25.99
C THR A 525 12.32 42.83 24.72
N ASP A 526 11.54 43.50 23.88
CA ASP A 526 11.12 43.03 22.56
C ASP A 526 12.26 42.90 21.53
N GLU A 527 13.40 43.55 21.78
CA GLU A 527 14.63 43.38 20.98
C GLU A 527 15.18 41.94 21.02
N HIS A 528 14.83 41.17 22.06
CA HIS A 528 15.28 39.78 22.24
C HIS A 528 14.22 38.73 21.83
N PHE A 529 13.21 39.12 21.05
CA PHE A 529 12.28 38.15 20.49
C PHE A 529 12.98 37.17 19.54
N GLY A 530 12.57 35.90 19.62
CA GLY A 530 13.09 34.81 18.81
C GLY A 530 12.02 34.25 17.88
N SER A 531 12.47 33.57 16.82
CA SER A 531 11.61 32.81 15.93
C SER A 531 12.15 31.41 15.65
N ILE A 532 11.24 30.53 15.24
CA ILE A 532 11.50 29.17 14.78
C ILE A 532 10.86 29.04 13.41
N THR A 533 11.67 28.81 12.38
CA THR A 533 11.16 28.49 11.05
C THR A 533 10.52 27.09 11.08
N LEU A 534 9.24 27.02 10.73
CA LEU A 534 8.50 25.76 10.61
C LEU A 534 8.55 25.24 9.18
N ILE A 535 8.27 26.10 8.21
CA ILE A 535 8.27 25.76 6.79
C ILE A 535 9.27 26.66 6.07
N ASP A 536 10.14 26.04 5.28
CA ASP A 536 11.12 26.72 4.42
C ASP A 536 10.80 26.37 2.96
N SER A 537 10.45 27.38 2.18
CA SER A 537 10.10 27.29 0.76
C SER A 537 11.22 27.86 -0.11
N GLN A 538 11.40 27.36 -1.34
CA GLN A 538 12.31 28.03 -2.29
C GLN A 538 11.66 29.26 -2.95
N THR A 539 10.34 29.39 -2.86
CA THR A 539 9.55 30.48 -3.44
C THR A 539 8.68 31.14 -2.37
N ALA A 540 8.26 32.39 -2.63
CA ALA A 540 7.42 33.14 -1.71
C ALA A 540 6.12 32.38 -1.38
N ILE A 541 5.85 32.23 -0.10
CA ILE A 541 4.59 31.77 0.46
C ILE A 541 3.61 32.95 0.40
N THR A 542 2.50 32.77 -0.33
CA THR A 542 1.52 33.85 -0.61
C THR A 542 0.15 33.61 0.04
N THR A 543 0.04 32.51 0.79
CA THR A 543 -1.17 32.05 1.50
C THR A 543 -0.79 31.72 2.94
N ASP A 544 -1.76 31.61 3.83
CA ASP A 544 -1.57 31.29 5.26
C ASP A 544 -2.49 30.12 5.62
N PHE A 545 -2.25 29.50 6.78
CA PHE A 545 -3.21 28.57 7.38
C PHE A 545 -4.47 29.32 7.81
N ASP A 546 -5.62 28.68 7.65
CA ASP A 546 -6.91 29.16 8.14
C ASP A 546 -6.95 29.18 9.67
N SER A 547 -6.26 28.23 10.33
CA SER A 547 -6.04 28.29 11.77
C SER A 547 -4.74 27.62 12.21
N VAL A 548 -4.17 28.13 13.30
CA VAL A 548 -3.03 27.53 13.98
C VAL A 548 -3.38 27.28 15.44
N THR A 549 -3.13 26.06 15.93
CA THR A 549 -3.24 25.73 17.35
C THR A 549 -1.86 25.41 17.92
N LEU A 550 -1.62 25.86 19.14
CA LEU A 550 -0.38 25.60 19.88
C LEU A 550 -0.71 25.07 21.27
N ASP A 551 -0.47 23.78 21.48
CA ASP A 551 -0.49 23.14 22.78
C ASP A 551 0.90 23.26 23.43
N ALA A 552 1.10 24.36 24.17
CA ALA A 552 2.33 24.65 24.91
C ALA A 552 1.99 25.27 26.27
N ASP A 553 2.89 25.11 27.26
CA ASP A 553 2.73 25.77 28.56
C ASP A 553 3.05 27.26 28.47
N THR A 554 2.02 28.06 28.20
CA THR A 554 2.09 29.53 28.19
C THR A 554 1.71 30.17 29.53
N SER A 555 1.57 29.39 30.60
CA SER A 555 1.06 29.91 31.89
C SER A 555 1.98 30.95 32.53
N ALA A 556 3.29 30.85 32.27
CA ALA A 556 4.29 31.81 32.71
C ALA A 556 4.49 33.00 31.74
N MET A 557 3.78 33.03 30.60
CA MET A 557 3.92 34.11 29.62
C MET A 557 3.10 35.34 30.05
N PRO A 558 3.74 36.51 30.22
CA PRO A 558 3.05 37.76 30.54
C PRO A 558 1.95 38.09 29.53
N ASP A 559 0.93 38.85 29.93
CA ASP A 559 -0.22 39.21 29.08
C ASP A 559 0.20 39.94 27.79
N TYR A 560 1.17 40.84 27.90
CA TYR A 560 1.70 41.63 26.78
C TYR A 560 2.55 40.84 25.77
N LEU A 561 2.80 39.55 26.00
CA LEU A 561 3.49 38.68 25.06
C LEU A 561 2.55 37.61 24.50
N THR A 562 2.80 37.26 23.25
CA THR A 562 2.12 36.18 22.54
C THR A 562 3.12 35.41 21.68
N ILE A 563 2.68 34.24 21.21
CA ILE A 563 3.34 33.50 20.15
C ILE A 563 2.52 33.72 18.87
N ASN A 564 3.18 34.20 17.82
CA ASN A 564 2.61 34.43 16.51
C ASN A 564 3.03 33.29 15.57
N ALA A 565 2.11 32.85 14.72
CA ALA A 565 2.40 31.99 13.59
C ALA A 565 2.00 32.72 12.30
N GLY A 566 2.88 32.67 11.29
CA GLY A 566 2.61 33.33 10.02
C GLY A 566 3.79 33.29 9.07
N VAL A 567 3.55 33.78 7.85
CA VAL A 567 4.62 34.03 6.86
C VAL A 567 5.51 35.16 7.37
N ASP A 568 6.83 34.96 7.37
CA ASP A 568 7.77 36.01 7.79
C ASP A 568 7.66 37.22 6.85
N ALA A 569 7.45 38.39 7.44
CA ALA A 569 7.32 39.65 6.73
C ALA A 569 8.64 40.11 6.10
N ASN A 570 9.79 39.68 6.64
CA ASN A 570 11.12 40.02 6.13
C ASN A 570 11.61 39.05 5.06
N ASP A 571 11.25 37.77 5.21
CA ASP A 571 11.57 36.71 4.26
C ASP A 571 10.35 35.81 4.01
N ASN A 572 9.52 36.18 3.04
CA ASN A 572 8.27 35.49 2.77
C ASN A 572 8.43 34.08 2.19
N THR A 573 9.64 33.54 2.12
CA THR A 573 9.88 32.11 1.86
C THR A 573 9.75 31.25 3.11
N ASN A 574 9.68 31.87 4.29
CA ASN A 574 9.60 31.19 5.58
C ASN A 574 8.20 31.34 6.20
N TYR A 575 7.71 30.25 6.79
CA TYR A 575 6.60 30.27 7.74
C TYR A 575 7.16 30.02 9.14
N GLU A 576 6.92 30.94 10.06
CA GLU A 576 7.60 30.96 11.35
C GLU A 576 6.64 30.97 12.53
N LEU A 577 7.12 30.42 13.64
CA LEU A 577 6.59 30.64 14.97
C LEU A 577 7.49 31.67 15.68
N SER A 578 6.98 32.84 16.03
CA SER A 578 7.77 33.91 16.64
C SER A 578 7.15 34.41 17.95
N THR A 579 7.99 34.84 18.88
CA THR A 579 7.53 35.59 20.06
C THR A 579 7.25 37.03 19.64
N GLY A 580 6.13 37.61 20.07
CA GLY A 580 5.76 38.98 19.75
C GLY A 580 4.97 39.66 20.84
N LEU A 581 4.75 40.96 20.69
CA LEU A 581 3.84 41.72 21.55
C LEU A 581 2.40 41.33 21.24
N SER A 582 1.58 41.16 22.27
CA SER A 582 0.12 41.01 22.14
C SER A 582 -0.53 42.21 21.44
N TRP A 583 0.16 43.35 21.39
CA TRP A 583 -0.23 44.51 20.58
C TRP A 583 -0.46 44.16 19.10
N TYR A 584 0.41 43.31 18.53
CA TYR A 584 0.41 42.94 17.12
C TYR A 584 -0.07 41.51 16.88
N ALA A 585 -0.82 40.92 17.83
CA ALA A 585 -1.32 39.56 17.67
C ALA A 585 -2.28 39.46 16.48
N GLY A 586 -2.03 38.51 15.58
CA GLY A 586 -2.86 38.21 14.43
C GLY A 586 -3.93 37.15 14.72
N ALA A 587 -4.62 36.71 13.66
CA ALA A 587 -5.64 35.66 13.76
C ALA A 587 -5.07 34.30 14.22
N ASN A 588 -3.81 34.01 13.85
CA ASN A 588 -3.10 32.76 14.16
C ASN A 588 -2.21 32.86 15.41
N SER A 589 -2.38 33.91 16.22
CA SER A 589 -1.63 34.08 17.46
C SER A 589 -2.25 33.32 18.63
N ALA A 590 -1.42 32.88 19.57
CA ALA A 590 -1.88 32.14 20.75
C ALA A 590 -2.81 32.96 21.67
N ARG A 591 -2.76 34.29 21.59
CA ARG A 591 -3.60 35.23 22.34
C ARG A 591 -4.17 36.29 21.40
N ALA A 592 -5.35 36.80 21.74
CA ALA A 592 -5.98 37.89 21.00
C ALA A 592 -5.26 39.23 21.24
N ALA A 593 -5.33 40.13 20.26
CA ALA A 593 -4.65 41.42 20.36
C ALA A 593 -5.23 42.33 21.45
N HIS A 594 -4.34 42.93 22.23
CA HIS A 594 -4.66 43.94 23.25
C HIS A 594 -3.47 44.84 23.57
N GLY A 595 -3.74 46.02 24.12
CA GLY A 595 -2.73 47.00 24.54
C GLY A 595 -2.39 47.00 26.03
N THR A 596 -2.84 46.00 26.80
CA THR A 596 -2.51 45.87 28.22
C THR A 596 -1.13 45.27 28.46
N PHE A 597 -0.35 45.91 29.35
CA PHE A 597 0.95 45.46 29.83
C PHE A 597 0.93 45.32 31.34
N THR A 598 0.74 44.10 31.86
CA THR A 598 0.82 43.80 33.29
C THR A 598 2.23 43.39 33.66
N VAL A 599 3.00 44.33 34.25
CA VAL A 599 4.39 44.07 34.66
C VAL A 599 4.44 43.81 36.16
N ASP A 600 4.93 42.63 36.56
CA ASP A 600 4.99 42.21 37.97
C ASP A 600 5.97 43.04 38.82
N ALA A 601 5.72 43.06 40.13
CA ALA A 601 6.57 43.74 41.11
C ALA A 601 8.05 43.30 40.98
N GLY A 602 8.96 44.27 40.85
CA GLY A 602 10.40 44.01 40.70
C GLY A 602 10.85 43.64 39.29
N SER A 603 9.92 43.46 38.34
CA SER A 603 10.22 43.22 36.93
C SER A 603 10.26 44.53 36.12
N THR A 604 10.99 44.50 35.02
CA THR A 604 11.02 45.59 34.03
C THR A 604 10.89 44.99 32.64
N PHE A 605 10.06 45.60 31.80
CA PHE A 605 9.98 45.27 30.38
C PHE A 605 10.21 46.53 29.54
N THR A 606 11.05 46.44 28.51
CA THR A 606 11.32 47.54 27.58
C THR A 606 10.70 47.27 26.22
N VAL A 607 9.95 48.24 25.70
CA VAL A 607 9.44 48.26 24.33
C VAL A 607 10.35 49.17 23.51
N THR A 608 11.02 48.57 22.54
CA THR A 608 11.91 49.20 21.57
C THR A 608 11.27 49.30 20.18
N SER A 609 10.29 48.44 19.90
CA SER A 609 9.47 48.51 18.70
C SER A 609 8.58 49.75 18.71
N GLU A 610 8.25 50.23 17.53
CA GLU A 610 7.22 51.24 17.34
C GLU A 610 5.87 50.62 17.68
N LEU A 611 5.02 51.36 18.42
CA LEU A 611 3.65 50.99 18.74
C LEU A 611 2.71 51.89 17.93
N ASP A 612 2.17 51.34 16.85
CA ASP A 612 1.22 52.02 15.97
C ASP A 612 -0.23 51.60 16.27
N GLU A 613 -1.19 52.40 15.82
CA GLU A 613 -2.58 51.96 15.80
C GLU A 613 -2.75 50.69 14.95
N THR A 614 -3.49 49.72 15.50
CA THR A 614 -3.77 48.44 14.86
C THR A 614 -5.27 48.24 14.69
N THR A 615 -5.66 47.09 14.13
CA THR A 615 -7.07 46.77 13.95
C THR A 615 -7.74 46.49 15.31
N ALA A 616 -8.82 47.21 15.59
CA ALA A 616 -9.61 46.99 16.80
C ALA A 616 -10.13 45.55 16.91
N THR A 617 -10.12 45.01 18.12
CA THR A 617 -10.75 43.74 18.48
C THR A 617 -12.09 43.99 19.19
N SER A 618 -12.80 42.94 19.57
CA SER A 618 -14.06 43.06 20.31
C SER A 618 -13.91 43.73 21.69
N ASN A 619 -12.71 43.68 22.28
CA ASN A 619 -12.44 44.16 23.64
C ASN A 619 -11.35 45.25 23.70
N TRP A 620 -10.75 45.62 22.57
CA TRP A 620 -9.69 46.62 22.50
C TRP A 620 -9.83 47.47 21.25
N ASN A 621 -9.64 48.78 21.37
CA ASN A 621 -9.84 49.74 20.27
C ASN A 621 -8.71 49.75 19.24
N GLY A 622 -7.65 48.95 19.43
CA GLY A 622 -6.50 48.89 18.53
C GLY A 622 -5.42 49.94 18.81
N SER A 623 -5.65 50.88 19.74
CA SER A 623 -4.74 52.01 19.95
C SER A 623 -4.47 52.39 21.41
N LYS A 624 -5.25 51.90 22.38
CA LYS A 624 -5.06 52.26 23.80
C LYS A 624 -3.98 51.40 24.46
N LEU A 625 -2.99 52.03 25.08
CA LEU A 625 -2.02 51.35 25.96
C LEU A 625 -2.50 51.40 27.41
N THR A 626 -2.53 50.26 28.10
CA THR A 626 -2.87 50.18 29.53
C THR A 626 -1.72 49.52 30.30
N LYS A 627 -1.03 50.25 31.17
CA LYS A 627 0.01 49.72 32.04
C LYS A 627 -0.58 49.29 33.39
N GLN A 628 -0.43 48.03 33.73
CA GLN A 628 -0.87 47.42 34.99
C GLN A 628 0.31 46.76 35.75
N GLY A 629 0.05 46.34 36.98
CA GLY A 629 1.03 45.70 37.86
C GLY A 629 2.07 46.66 38.43
N ASP A 630 2.73 46.25 39.51
CA ASP A 630 3.62 47.12 40.32
C ASP A 630 5.02 47.32 39.69
N GLY A 631 5.32 46.64 38.58
CA GLY A 631 6.60 46.72 37.87
C GLY A 631 6.74 47.93 36.96
N THR A 632 7.84 47.97 36.20
CA THR A 632 8.17 49.07 35.28
C THR A 632 8.04 48.68 33.81
N LEU A 633 7.25 49.42 33.04
CA LEU A 633 7.25 49.36 31.57
C LEU A 633 8.07 50.54 31.03
N ILE A 634 9.01 50.29 30.13
CA ILE A 634 9.84 51.33 29.51
C ILE A 634 9.48 51.46 28.04
N LEU A 635 9.03 52.64 27.60
CA LEU A 635 8.87 52.98 26.19
C LEU A 635 10.12 53.73 25.71
N SER A 636 10.72 53.24 24.64
CA SER A 636 11.97 53.80 24.12
C SER A 636 11.94 54.26 22.67
N ASN A 637 10.90 53.88 21.91
CA ASN A 637 10.70 54.32 20.54
C ASN A 637 9.90 55.63 20.50
N THR A 638 10.41 56.66 19.84
CA THR A 638 9.76 57.98 19.71
C THR A 638 8.86 58.09 18.48
N GLY A 639 8.72 57.02 17.69
CA GLY A 639 7.83 56.95 16.53
C GLY A 639 6.40 56.52 16.89
N ASN A 640 6.16 56.12 18.14
CA ASN A 640 4.88 55.59 18.58
C ASN A 640 3.69 56.49 18.21
N ASP A 641 2.74 55.93 17.43
CA ASP A 641 1.52 56.62 16.98
C ASP A 641 0.23 56.05 17.60
N TYR A 642 0.35 55.30 18.70
CA TYR A 642 -0.81 54.79 19.43
C TYR A 642 -1.61 55.91 20.12
N GLY A 643 -2.85 55.61 20.54
CA GLY A 643 -3.78 56.56 21.14
C GLY A 643 -3.56 56.77 22.65
N ASP A 644 -4.65 56.67 23.42
CA ASP A 644 -4.62 56.97 24.86
C ASP A 644 -3.68 56.05 25.66
N THR A 645 -3.09 56.60 26.72
CA THR A 645 -2.29 55.87 27.70
C THR A 645 -3.00 55.86 29.06
N GLU A 646 -3.20 54.69 29.63
CA GLU A 646 -3.73 54.51 30.98
C GLU A 646 -2.70 53.79 31.85
N ILE A 647 -2.34 54.38 32.99
CA ILE A 647 -1.39 53.80 33.95
C ILE A 647 -2.15 53.46 35.23
N ASP A 648 -2.59 52.21 35.34
CA ASP A 648 -3.36 51.70 36.49
C ASP A 648 -2.46 51.37 37.69
N GLY A 649 -1.18 51.04 37.44
CA GLY A 649 -0.25 50.64 38.49
C GLY A 649 1.22 50.61 38.06
N GLY A 650 2.10 50.70 39.07
CA GLY A 650 3.55 50.66 38.89
C GLY A 650 4.10 51.91 38.18
N ILE A 651 5.13 51.71 37.35
CA ILE A 651 5.83 52.79 36.65
C ILE A 651 5.71 52.59 35.13
N LEU A 652 5.23 53.61 34.42
CA LEU A 652 5.48 53.77 32.99
C LEU A 652 6.63 54.76 32.83
N ALA A 653 7.75 54.32 32.26
CA ALA A 653 8.91 55.15 32.03
C ALA A 653 9.06 55.42 30.52
N ALA A 654 9.08 56.69 30.12
CA ALA A 654 9.41 57.07 28.75
C ALA A 654 10.80 57.73 28.75
N LYS A 655 11.70 57.18 27.93
CA LYS A 655 13.05 57.77 27.77
C LYS A 655 12.95 59.16 27.15
N ASP A 656 12.07 59.35 26.18
CA ASP A 656 11.68 60.67 25.69
C ASP A 656 10.17 60.77 25.80
N ALA A 657 9.63 61.93 26.16
CA ALA A 657 8.19 62.15 26.21
C ALA A 657 7.51 61.87 24.85
N ALA A 658 8.23 62.05 23.73
CA ALA A 658 7.76 61.67 22.41
C ALA A 658 7.57 60.15 22.19
N ALA A 659 7.99 59.31 23.15
CA ALA A 659 7.67 57.88 23.14
C ALA A 659 6.27 57.56 23.71
N LEU A 660 5.62 58.56 24.32
CA LEU A 660 4.19 58.48 24.59
C LEU A 660 3.45 58.62 23.26
N GLY A 661 2.32 57.93 23.12
CA GLY A 661 1.47 58.02 21.94
C GLY A 661 0.85 59.41 21.78
N THR A 662 -0.10 59.56 20.86
CA THR A 662 -0.72 60.84 20.53
C THR A 662 -1.95 61.18 21.40
N GLY A 663 -2.44 60.23 22.19
CA GLY A 663 -3.65 60.38 23.02
C GLY A 663 -3.42 60.99 24.41
N ASP A 664 -4.50 61.04 25.21
CA ASP A 664 -4.42 61.54 26.59
C ASP A 664 -3.75 60.51 27.52
N VAL A 665 -3.11 60.97 28.59
CA VAL A 665 -2.50 60.12 29.62
C VAL A 665 -3.29 60.20 30.91
N THR A 666 -3.73 59.06 31.45
CA THR A 666 -4.39 58.97 32.76
C THR A 666 -3.53 58.18 33.73
N ILE A 667 -3.28 58.73 34.93
CA ILE A 667 -2.43 58.12 35.96
C ILE A 667 -3.25 57.82 37.22
N ALA A 668 -3.40 56.54 37.59
CA ALA A 668 -4.07 56.15 38.83
C ALA A 668 -3.29 56.57 40.09
N GLU A 669 -3.96 56.68 41.24
CA GLU A 669 -3.40 57.19 42.52
C GLU A 669 -2.06 56.55 42.90
N SER A 670 -1.89 55.24 42.68
CA SER A 670 -0.68 54.48 43.04
C SER A 670 0.32 54.29 41.89
N ALA A 671 0.13 54.99 40.77
CA ALA A 671 0.94 54.86 39.58
C ALA A 671 1.86 56.07 39.35
N THR A 672 2.92 55.85 38.58
CA THR A 672 3.92 56.87 38.25
C THR A 672 4.19 56.93 36.75
N LEU A 673 4.15 58.12 36.18
CA LEU A 673 4.72 58.42 34.86
C LEU A 673 6.13 59.00 35.03
N ALA A 674 7.15 58.25 34.64
CA ALA A 674 8.54 58.68 34.72
C ALA A 674 9.05 59.15 33.34
N LEU A 675 9.49 60.40 33.25
CA LEU A 675 9.95 61.02 32.00
C LEU A 675 11.40 61.45 32.14
N SER A 676 12.25 61.09 31.17
CA SER A 676 13.66 61.47 31.23
C SER A 676 13.96 62.81 30.55
N GLN A 677 13.35 63.06 29.37
CA GLN A 677 13.47 64.30 28.59
C GLN A 677 12.32 64.44 27.58
N GLY A 678 12.35 65.48 26.73
CA GLY A 678 11.44 65.62 25.58
C GLY A 678 10.42 66.73 25.75
N THR A 679 9.36 66.71 24.94
CA THR A 679 8.19 67.58 25.11
C THR A 679 6.97 66.72 25.45
N LEU A 680 6.36 66.96 26.61
CA LEU A 680 5.09 66.37 27.02
C LEU A 680 3.96 67.32 26.61
N ASP A 681 3.40 67.06 25.43
CA ASP A 681 2.25 67.77 24.86
C ASP A 681 0.91 67.04 25.07
N ASN A 682 0.95 65.75 25.47
CA ASN A 682 -0.24 65.02 25.92
C ASN A 682 -0.90 65.71 27.12
N ASN A 683 -2.24 65.65 27.18
CA ASN A 683 -2.96 66.04 28.39
C ASN A 683 -2.84 64.93 29.44
N VAL A 684 -2.41 65.29 30.65
CA VAL A 684 -2.24 64.32 31.74
C VAL A 684 -3.27 64.54 32.85
N THR A 685 -4.05 63.51 33.18
CA THR A 685 -5.05 63.54 34.24
C THR A 685 -4.87 62.40 35.25
N GLY A 686 -5.59 62.45 36.37
CA GLY A 686 -5.63 61.37 37.37
C GLY A 686 -5.01 61.75 38.71
N GLU A 687 -4.86 60.76 39.58
CA GLU A 687 -4.43 60.97 40.98
C GLU A 687 -2.96 60.60 41.23
N GLY A 688 -2.28 60.01 40.24
CA GLY A 688 -0.88 59.61 40.33
C GLY A 688 0.12 60.74 40.08
N GLN A 689 1.41 60.39 40.10
CA GLN A 689 2.51 61.36 40.07
C GLN A 689 3.32 61.33 38.76
N ILE A 690 3.93 62.47 38.42
CA ILE A 690 4.96 62.57 37.38
C ILE A 690 6.35 62.63 38.03
N VAL A 691 7.31 61.87 37.50
CA VAL A 691 8.71 61.90 37.93
C VAL A 691 9.62 62.28 36.77
N LYS A 692 10.35 63.39 36.89
CA LYS A 692 11.42 63.78 35.98
C LYS A 692 12.76 63.22 36.48
N SER A 693 13.27 62.18 35.82
CA SER A 693 14.44 61.40 36.30
C SER A 693 15.73 61.60 35.49
N GLY A 694 15.66 62.05 34.23
CA GLY A 694 16.81 62.22 33.34
C GLY A 694 17.63 63.51 33.55
N SER A 695 18.82 63.60 32.95
CA SER A 695 19.68 64.80 33.06
C SER A 695 19.28 65.94 32.12
N ASP A 696 18.56 65.64 31.04
CA ASP A 696 18.24 66.59 29.99
C ASP A 696 16.96 67.38 30.30
N GLU A 697 16.52 68.23 29.38
CA GLU A 697 15.33 69.07 29.57
C GLU A 697 14.05 68.28 29.22
N LEU A 698 13.04 68.36 30.10
CA LEU A 698 11.66 68.01 29.80
C LEU A 698 10.86 69.31 29.72
N ILE A 699 10.14 69.51 28.62
CA ILE A 699 9.24 70.63 28.39
C ILE A 699 7.81 70.12 28.56
N VAL A 700 6.98 70.80 29.34
CA VAL A 700 5.59 70.39 29.61
C VAL A 700 4.67 71.47 29.07
N THR A 701 3.85 71.10 28.08
CA THR A 701 2.96 72.01 27.34
C THR A 701 1.50 71.56 27.31
N GLY A 702 1.22 70.28 27.59
CA GLY A 702 -0.14 69.74 27.64
C GLY A 702 -1.00 70.27 28.80
N ASP A 703 -2.33 70.12 28.68
CA ASP A 703 -3.29 70.50 29.72
C ASP A 703 -3.31 69.45 30.82
N ASN A 704 -2.59 69.71 31.92
CA ASN A 704 -2.33 68.72 32.95
C ASN A 704 -3.12 68.99 34.24
N ASN A 705 -3.97 68.05 34.61
CA ASN A 705 -4.87 68.13 35.77
C ASN A 705 -4.65 66.98 36.77
N TYR A 706 -3.47 66.37 36.79
CA TYR A 706 -3.14 65.31 37.73
C TYR A 706 -2.89 65.86 39.15
N SER A 707 -3.21 65.07 40.19
CA SER A 707 -3.16 65.54 41.59
C SER A 707 -2.08 64.89 42.48
N GLY A 708 -1.37 63.86 42.00
CA GLY A 708 -0.38 63.13 42.81
C GLY A 708 0.97 63.84 42.98
N GLY A 709 1.18 64.96 42.28
CA GLY A 709 2.37 65.81 42.38
C GLY A 709 3.48 65.48 41.38
N THR A 710 4.53 66.30 41.40
CA THR A 710 5.67 66.23 40.48
C THR A 710 6.97 66.09 41.25
N THR A 711 7.75 65.05 40.99
CA THR A 711 9.11 64.92 41.54
C THR A 711 10.15 65.19 40.45
N ILE A 712 11.06 66.12 40.67
CA ILE A 712 12.18 66.44 39.78
C ILE A 712 13.46 65.91 40.44
N SER A 713 13.84 64.69 40.07
CA SER A 713 15.03 64.04 40.62
C SER A 713 16.33 64.49 39.95
N GLY A 714 16.27 65.07 38.74
CA GLY A 714 17.43 65.56 38.00
C GLY A 714 17.08 66.34 36.73
N GLY A 715 18.10 67.02 36.18
CA GLY A 715 17.98 67.78 34.94
C GLY A 715 17.15 69.07 35.08
N THR A 716 16.54 69.50 33.96
CA THR A 716 15.66 70.67 33.90
C THR A 716 14.23 70.25 33.56
N LEU A 717 13.24 70.74 34.31
CA LEU A 717 11.82 70.72 33.95
C LEU A 717 11.42 72.15 33.57
N THR A 718 10.89 72.34 32.38
CA THR A 718 10.33 73.62 31.90
C THR A 718 8.83 73.44 31.68
N ALA A 719 8.01 74.18 32.42
CA ALA A 719 6.56 74.21 32.22
C ALA A 719 6.13 75.51 31.55
N ASP A 720 5.33 75.42 30.48
CA ASP A 720 4.85 76.60 29.75
C ASP A 720 3.95 77.48 30.63
N HIS A 721 3.12 76.86 31.46
CA HIS A 721 2.34 77.51 32.51
C HIS A 721 2.44 76.77 33.85
N ALA A 722 2.23 77.48 34.96
CA ALA A 722 2.29 76.89 36.30
C ALA A 722 1.25 75.78 36.52
N ASP A 723 0.05 75.92 35.93
CA ASP A 723 -1.02 74.93 35.99
C ASP A 723 -0.74 73.68 35.14
N SER A 724 0.22 73.72 34.20
CA SER A 724 0.69 72.53 33.48
C SER A 724 1.47 71.53 34.36
N LEU A 725 1.70 71.83 35.65
CA LEU A 725 2.33 70.94 36.62
C LEU A 725 1.33 70.17 37.50
N GLY A 726 0.03 70.28 37.21
CA GLY A 726 -1.02 69.65 38.02
C GLY A 726 -1.27 70.38 39.34
N SER A 727 -2.02 69.75 40.25
CA SER A 727 -2.44 70.36 41.53
C SER A 727 -1.74 69.80 42.77
N GLY A 728 -0.80 68.87 42.60
CA GLY A 728 -0.09 68.21 43.70
C GLY A 728 1.22 68.93 44.10
N ASP A 729 1.88 68.41 45.13
CA ASP A 729 3.16 68.96 45.62
C ASP A 729 4.28 68.79 44.58
N ILE A 730 5.21 69.76 44.53
CA ILE A 730 6.43 69.67 43.71
C ILE A 730 7.65 69.44 44.60
N ASP A 731 8.27 68.28 44.47
CA ASP A 731 9.56 67.97 45.09
C ASP A 731 10.70 68.16 44.07
N ASN A 732 11.48 69.24 44.23
CA ASN A 732 12.49 69.63 43.25
C ASN A 732 13.92 69.49 43.78
N SER A 733 14.65 68.51 43.23
CA SER A 733 16.09 68.31 43.39
C SER A 733 16.92 68.67 42.14
N GLY A 734 16.28 69.21 41.10
CA GLY A 734 16.89 69.68 39.85
C GLY A 734 16.67 71.17 39.59
N VAL A 735 16.41 71.53 38.34
CA VAL A 735 16.05 72.90 37.93
C VAL A 735 14.60 72.90 37.44
N LEU A 736 13.75 73.71 38.08
CA LEU A 736 12.40 74.01 37.61
C LEU A 736 12.37 75.40 37.00
N LYS A 737 11.92 75.50 35.74
CA LYS A 737 11.60 76.75 35.06
C LYS A 737 10.10 76.77 34.78
N VAL A 738 9.44 77.87 35.11
CA VAL A 738 8.00 78.04 34.87
C VAL A 738 7.79 79.32 34.08
N GLY A 739 6.94 79.24 33.06
CA GLY A 739 6.49 80.38 32.27
C GLY A 739 5.51 81.26 33.04
N GLU A 740 4.31 81.48 32.50
CA GLU A 740 3.29 82.34 33.11
C GLU A 740 2.41 81.57 34.12
N GLY A 741 1.89 82.25 35.15
CA GLY A 741 0.96 81.66 36.13
C GLY A 741 1.38 81.80 37.59
N GLU A 742 0.51 81.34 38.50
CA GLU A 742 0.79 81.22 39.93
C GLU A 742 1.05 79.74 40.27
N LEU A 743 2.20 79.48 40.90
CA LEU A 743 2.60 78.18 41.46
C LEU A 743 2.00 77.94 42.84
#